data_AF-A0A0A1WMM7-F1
#
_entry.id   AF-A0A0A1WMM7-F1
#
_cell.length_a   1.000
_cell.length_b   1.000
_cell.length_c   1.000
_cell.angle_alpha   90.00
_cell.angle_beta   90.00
_cell.angle_gamma   90.00
#
_symmetry.space_group_name_H-M   'P 1'
#
loop_
_entity.id
_entity.type
_entity.pdbx_description
1 polymer ?
#
loop_
_entity_poly.entity_id
_entity_poly.type
_entity_poly.pdbx_seq_one_letter_code
_entity_poly.pdbx_strand_id
1 'polypeptide(L)'
;MAIARPDEVYHFANNLPLEVSYINTQTYSKCSSYDIKLIAQGYVWHQIVIQHNGKFRGRDGMSEILEAIFETVEGEELFPIAYRRGAKEDRFLVRQCKAAINKLFENNLRIQLSDASFVQLQVKFNVGDFKFGQISPHAKLTEALNRLYTCMERINGVDGILNLCRFNTHPEFFDLYVNLGNRAVLEAICNLIYRNDEKFRLVNGLILSDNGITTVAPLTVFAGVEFVVLDLRRNKIISSSRISRDLSEVKADELFLAGNPITNDRNYPECLRPIQTNFKLIDGIPVENLSKDYSPLDCEEDINRDGYRIDQNNKNDINLFQNSNDWHAIVIPDSGPEFTKHEILDYFFITVSQKLTDIYPCYYKFSSGEHQFLLRQCFDQLKYLVDVCKMEINVPRLASTSDKHAALSEIQIDKIVKYYILMNIRPYKRGQIEPMECIDKALTRRYNGINSLLNLDNFQSVEGLENIVINLSSPKILTRVLMQASRKLLCSCVELRLAHNKITNVSNVSKVLNIMSNLNAIDLGNNWILDLEDVKELSALGLKSLRLDGNPLCSQYSYAGEYIKAVRRHFPELTKLDNIEIKNKGIINVQKNFLCDVRGYDFVNEFVPRFFKCFDSHDRQSLKELYHQSAIFTLSFNYIVAQMTSQNFKRISKYRENSRNILKLSDLSRAHTSIHLGADQIMQVFFQLPSMRHDMLTFSTDTMMYNVCILFL
;
A
#
# COMPACT_ATOMS: atom_id res chain seq x y z
N MET A 1 67.84 -20.91 -13.35
CA MET A 1 66.45 -21.41 -13.43
C MET A 1 65.61 -20.35 -14.12
N ALA A 2 65.18 -20.59 -15.35
CA ALA A 2 64.30 -19.66 -16.07
C ALA A 2 62.91 -19.72 -15.43
N ILE A 3 62.40 -18.57 -14.95
CA ILE A 3 61.03 -18.44 -14.46
C ILE A 3 60.14 -18.54 -15.71
N ALA A 4 59.44 -19.68 -15.88
CA ALA A 4 58.46 -19.84 -16.95
C ALA A 4 57.37 -18.78 -16.78
N ARG A 5 57.20 -17.91 -17.78
CA ARG A 5 56.14 -16.90 -17.77
C ARG A 5 54.79 -17.60 -18.01
N PRO A 6 53.72 -17.20 -17.31
CA PRO A 6 52.38 -17.74 -17.57
C PRO A 6 51.90 -17.37 -18.97
N ASP A 7 51.13 -18.25 -19.60
CA ASP A 7 50.56 -18.06 -20.94
C ASP A 7 49.42 -17.02 -20.92
N GLU A 8 48.57 -17.06 -19.89
CA GLU A 8 47.54 -16.05 -19.65
C GLU A 8 47.48 -15.69 -18.15
N VAL A 9 47.16 -14.43 -17.85
CA VAL A 9 46.87 -13.98 -16.48
C VAL A 9 45.46 -13.39 -16.44
N TYR A 10 44.71 -13.77 -15.43
CA TYR A 10 43.37 -13.27 -15.13
C TYR A 10 43.45 -12.43 -13.87
N HIS A 11 43.10 -11.15 -13.99
CA HIS A 11 43.08 -10.21 -12.87
C HIS A 11 41.66 -10.06 -12.37
N PHE A 12 41.49 -10.05 -11.04
CA PHE A 12 40.22 -9.87 -10.36
C PHE A 12 40.36 -8.66 -9.43
N ALA A 13 39.32 -7.84 -9.29
CA ALA A 13 39.40 -6.60 -8.52
C ALA A 13 39.77 -6.82 -7.05
N ASN A 14 39.20 -7.86 -6.43
CA ASN A 14 39.31 -8.14 -4.98
C ASN A 14 39.90 -9.52 -4.67
N ASN A 15 40.49 -10.20 -5.67
CA ASN A 15 41.04 -11.54 -5.50
C ASN A 15 42.42 -11.66 -6.17
N LEU A 16 43.24 -12.60 -5.68
CA LEU A 16 44.54 -12.87 -6.30
C LEU A 16 44.37 -13.29 -7.76
N PRO A 17 45.30 -12.88 -8.64
CA PRO A 17 45.25 -13.23 -10.04
C PRO A 17 45.39 -14.75 -10.23
N LEU A 18 44.83 -15.23 -11.34
CA LEU A 18 44.94 -16.61 -11.77
C LEU A 18 45.87 -16.69 -12.97
N GLU A 19 46.95 -17.44 -12.81
CA GLU A 19 47.97 -17.69 -13.81
C GLU A 19 47.65 -19.00 -14.53
N VAL A 20 47.46 -18.93 -15.84
CA VAL A 20 47.22 -20.08 -16.70
C VAL A 20 48.51 -20.44 -17.43
N SER A 21 48.86 -21.73 -17.40
CA SER A 21 49.94 -22.32 -18.20
C SER A 21 49.46 -23.58 -18.91
N TYR A 22 49.76 -23.67 -20.20
CA TYR A 22 49.36 -24.79 -21.05
C TYR A 22 50.42 -25.91 -21.11
N ILE A 23 51.60 -25.72 -20.49
CA ILE A 23 52.77 -26.61 -20.61
C ILE A 23 52.47 -28.07 -20.21
N ASN A 24 51.65 -28.28 -19.18
CA ASN A 24 51.30 -29.62 -18.67
C ASN A 24 49.79 -29.93 -18.83
N THR A 25 49.10 -29.24 -19.73
CA THR A 25 47.65 -29.39 -19.88
C THR A 25 47.27 -30.61 -20.69
N GLN A 26 46.25 -31.34 -20.23
CA GLN A 26 45.64 -32.43 -20.99
C GLN A 26 44.35 -31.94 -21.61
N THR A 27 44.26 -32.07 -22.92
CA THR A 27 43.17 -31.52 -23.73
C THR A 27 42.30 -32.64 -24.27
N TYR A 28 40.99 -32.51 -24.05
CA TYR A 28 39.98 -33.47 -24.49
C TYR A 28 38.94 -32.79 -25.39
N SER A 29 38.56 -33.46 -26.47
CA SER A 29 37.50 -33.03 -27.39
C SER A 29 36.91 -34.26 -28.09
N LYS A 30 35.61 -34.22 -28.42
CA LYS A 30 34.90 -35.29 -29.15
C LYS A 30 35.08 -36.68 -28.52
N CYS A 31 35.03 -36.75 -27.20
CA CYS A 31 35.26 -37.99 -26.43
C CYS A 31 34.30 -38.08 -25.24
N SER A 32 34.03 -39.31 -24.80
CA SER A 32 33.10 -39.61 -23.69
C SER A 32 33.76 -39.91 -22.35
N SER A 33 35.09 -39.94 -22.29
CA SER A 33 35.83 -40.25 -21.08
C SER A 33 37.13 -39.44 -20.98
N TYR A 34 37.64 -39.33 -19.76
CA TYR A 34 38.90 -38.65 -19.42
C TYR A 34 39.54 -39.33 -18.20
N ASP A 35 40.82 -39.04 -17.92
CA ASP A 35 41.46 -39.54 -16.70
C ASP A 35 40.89 -38.83 -15.46
N ILE A 36 40.13 -39.58 -14.66
CA ILE A 36 39.47 -39.10 -13.44
C ILE A 36 40.47 -38.51 -12.43
N LYS A 37 41.75 -38.92 -12.47
CA LYS A 37 42.79 -38.39 -11.58
C LYS A 37 43.04 -36.89 -11.80
N LEU A 38 42.77 -36.37 -12.99
CA LEU A 38 42.99 -34.96 -13.35
C LEU A 38 42.06 -34.00 -12.60
N ILE A 39 40.84 -34.43 -12.27
CA ILE A 39 39.86 -33.61 -11.56
C ILE A 39 39.75 -33.95 -10.06
N ALA A 40 40.28 -35.09 -9.63
CA ALA A 40 40.26 -35.53 -8.23
C ALA A 40 41.13 -34.63 -7.33
N GLN A 41 42.07 -33.89 -7.91
CA GLN A 41 42.92 -32.95 -7.21
C GLN A 41 42.16 -31.62 -7.12
N GLY A 42 41.44 -31.34 -6.03
CA GLY A 42 40.60 -30.13 -5.87
C GLY A 42 41.34 -28.78 -5.86
N TYR A 43 42.64 -28.77 -6.19
CA TYR A 43 43.57 -27.64 -6.11
C TYR A 43 44.04 -27.15 -7.48
N VAL A 44 43.36 -27.51 -8.57
CA VAL A 44 43.71 -27.08 -9.92
C VAL A 44 42.52 -26.44 -10.63
N TRP A 45 42.84 -25.50 -11.51
CA TRP A 45 41.90 -24.89 -12.44
C TRP A 45 41.82 -25.69 -13.74
N HIS A 46 40.63 -25.70 -14.33
CA HIS A 46 40.37 -26.28 -15.64
C HIS A 46 39.76 -25.22 -16.55
N GLN A 47 39.96 -25.35 -17.86
CA GLN A 47 39.40 -24.42 -18.85
C GLN A 47 38.45 -25.17 -19.77
N ILE A 48 37.25 -24.63 -19.95
CA ILE A 48 36.30 -25.07 -20.96
C ILE A 48 36.39 -24.10 -22.13
N VAL A 49 36.57 -24.63 -23.33
CA VAL A 49 36.62 -23.89 -24.59
C VAL A 49 35.42 -24.30 -25.45
N ILE A 50 34.69 -23.31 -25.94
CA ILE A 50 33.46 -23.46 -26.71
C ILE A 50 33.73 -23.12 -28.17
N GLN A 51 33.63 -24.08 -29.07
CA GLN A 51 34.01 -23.93 -30.48
C GLN A 51 32.80 -23.54 -31.34
N HIS A 52 32.39 -22.28 -31.29
CA HIS A 52 31.22 -21.78 -32.03
C HIS A 52 31.52 -21.33 -33.48
N ASN A 53 32.79 -21.30 -33.89
CA ASN A 53 33.26 -20.99 -35.26
C ASN A 53 32.69 -19.68 -35.85
N GLY A 54 32.44 -18.69 -35.00
CA GLY A 54 31.92 -17.37 -35.41
C GLY A 54 30.40 -17.31 -35.62
N LYS A 55 29.66 -18.36 -35.25
CA LYS A 55 28.18 -18.40 -35.30
C LYS A 55 27.52 -17.34 -34.40
N PHE A 56 28.13 -17.05 -33.26
CA PHE A 56 27.61 -16.10 -32.28
C PHE A 56 28.40 -14.80 -32.28
N ARG A 57 27.80 -13.71 -32.79
CA ARG A 57 28.32 -12.34 -32.71
C ARG A 57 27.34 -11.48 -31.92
N GLY A 58 27.78 -10.86 -30.81
CA GLY A 58 26.92 -10.03 -29.95
C GLY A 58 26.51 -10.72 -28.63
N ARG A 59 26.07 -9.93 -27.63
CA ARG A 59 25.84 -10.36 -26.23
C ARG A 59 24.90 -11.56 -26.10
N ASP A 60 23.85 -11.61 -26.91
CA ASP A 60 22.80 -12.64 -26.83
C ASP A 60 23.34 -14.06 -27.06
N GLY A 61 24.39 -14.20 -27.86
CA GLY A 61 25.02 -15.51 -28.09
C GLY A 61 25.77 -16.09 -26.89
N MET A 62 26.20 -15.27 -25.92
CA MET A 62 26.79 -15.79 -24.67
C MET A 62 25.73 -16.44 -23.80
N SER A 63 24.57 -15.79 -23.66
CA SER A 63 23.45 -16.31 -22.88
C SER A 63 22.95 -17.64 -23.45
N GLU A 64 22.80 -17.73 -24.78
CA GLU A 64 22.36 -18.97 -25.44
C GLU A 64 23.34 -20.14 -25.22
N ILE A 65 24.64 -19.90 -25.34
CA ILE A 65 25.68 -20.91 -25.08
C ILE A 65 25.62 -21.38 -23.62
N LEU A 66 25.55 -20.43 -22.68
CA LEU A 66 25.55 -20.76 -21.26
C LEU A 66 24.27 -21.51 -20.86
N GLU A 67 23.10 -21.08 -21.35
CA GLU A 67 21.84 -21.81 -21.16
C GLU A 67 21.96 -23.26 -21.66
N ALA A 68 22.47 -23.49 -22.87
CA ALA A 68 22.71 -24.83 -23.41
C ALA A 68 23.69 -25.67 -22.57
N ILE A 69 24.73 -25.04 -22.01
CA ILE A 69 25.64 -25.71 -21.06
C ILE A 69 24.89 -26.11 -19.79
N PHE A 70 24.11 -25.19 -19.19
CA PHE A 70 23.37 -25.45 -17.95
C PHE A 70 22.27 -26.50 -18.12
N GLU A 71 21.64 -26.58 -19.28
CA GLU A 71 20.72 -27.66 -19.64
C GLU A 71 21.46 -29.00 -19.73
N THR A 72 22.65 -29.03 -20.35
CA THR A 72 23.46 -30.24 -20.46
C THR A 72 23.94 -30.75 -19.09
N VAL A 73 24.22 -29.84 -18.15
CA VAL A 73 24.65 -30.17 -16.77
C VAL A 73 23.53 -30.05 -15.74
N GLU A 74 22.27 -30.20 -16.15
CA GLU A 74 21.11 -30.01 -15.28
C GLU A 74 21.26 -30.80 -13.96
N GLY A 75 21.08 -30.12 -12.83
CA GLY A 75 21.18 -30.72 -11.49
C GLY A 75 22.60 -30.80 -10.92
N GLU A 76 23.64 -30.40 -11.66
CA GLU A 76 25.01 -30.30 -11.13
C GLU A 76 25.47 -28.86 -11.01
N GLU A 77 26.32 -28.62 -10.01
CA GLU A 77 26.90 -27.30 -9.76
C GLU A 77 28.00 -26.97 -10.78
N LEU A 78 27.84 -25.83 -11.45
CA LEU A 78 28.80 -25.30 -12.39
C LEU A 78 28.86 -23.78 -12.26
N PHE A 79 30.06 -23.25 -12.03
CA PHE A 79 30.32 -21.82 -11.94
C PHE A 79 31.38 -21.40 -12.95
N PRO A 80 30.96 -20.90 -14.13
CA PRO A 80 31.87 -20.29 -15.08
C PRO A 80 32.55 -19.06 -14.49
N ILE A 81 33.88 -19.04 -14.46
CA ILE A 81 34.69 -17.92 -13.98
C ILE A 81 35.45 -17.29 -15.14
N ALA A 82 35.47 -15.95 -15.15
CA ALA A 82 36.17 -15.12 -16.13
C ALA A 82 35.92 -15.52 -17.58
N TYR A 83 34.64 -15.51 -17.97
CA TYR A 83 34.21 -15.83 -19.32
C TYR A 83 34.78 -14.83 -20.33
N ARG A 84 35.61 -15.31 -21.25
CA ARG A 84 36.24 -14.52 -22.32
C ARG A 84 35.68 -14.93 -23.65
N ARG A 85 35.29 -13.93 -24.44
CA ARG A 85 34.78 -14.14 -25.80
C ARG A 85 35.83 -14.00 -26.87
N GLY A 86 35.73 -14.83 -27.89
CA GLY A 86 36.59 -14.77 -29.07
C GLY A 86 35.81 -14.72 -30.37
N ALA A 87 36.51 -14.53 -31.48
CA ALA A 87 35.89 -14.48 -32.80
C ALA A 87 35.36 -15.84 -33.28
N LYS A 88 35.97 -16.94 -32.81
CA LYS A 88 35.64 -18.31 -33.20
C LYS A 88 35.42 -19.25 -32.01
N GLU A 89 35.93 -18.90 -30.85
CA GLU A 89 35.81 -19.69 -29.63
C GLU A 89 35.67 -18.79 -28.42
N ASP A 90 34.90 -19.25 -27.44
CA ASP A 90 34.78 -18.65 -26.12
C ASP A 90 35.48 -19.54 -25.09
N ARG A 91 35.91 -18.99 -23.96
CA ARG A 91 36.57 -19.77 -22.90
C ARG A 91 36.23 -19.26 -21.51
N PHE A 92 36.12 -20.18 -20.56
CA PHE A 92 35.96 -19.85 -19.15
C PHE A 92 36.67 -20.89 -18.26
N LEU A 93 36.91 -20.50 -17.01
CA LEU A 93 37.60 -21.31 -16.03
C LEU A 93 36.60 -21.95 -15.06
N VAL A 94 36.91 -23.15 -14.60
CA VAL A 94 36.12 -23.89 -13.62
C VAL A 94 37.01 -24.62 -12.64
N ARG A 95 36.45 -24.90 -11.45
CA ARG A 95 37.13 -25.65 -10.39
C ARG A 95 36.08 -26.42 -9.58
N GLN A 96 36.45 -27.60 -9.08
CA GLN A 96 35.61 -28.42 -8.20
C GLN A 96 34.23 -28.84 -8.78
N CYS A 97 34.07 -28.89 -10.10
CA CYS A 97 32.80 -29.22 -10.77
C CYS A 97 32.83 -30.61 -11.44
N LYS A 98 33.29 -31.65 -10.71
CA LYS A 98 33.48 -33.01 -11.26
C LYS A 98 32.22 -33.59 -11.87
N ALA A 99 31.09 -33.48 -11.17
CA ALA A 99 29.83 -34.05 -11.64
C ALA A 99 29.31 -33.35 -12.91
N ALA A 100 29.40 -32.02 -12.98
CA ALA A 100 29.07 -31.26 -14.18
C ALA A 100 29.97 -31.65 -15.36
N ILE A 101 31.29 -31.78 -15.13
CA ILE A 101 32.22 -32.22 -16.18
C ILE A 101 31.88 -33.64 -16.65
N ASN A 102 31.55 -34.57 -15.75
CA ASN A 102 31.12 -35.91 -16.15
C ASN A 102 29.93 -35.87 -17.12
N LYS A 103 28.90 -35.07 -16.83
CA LYS A 103 27.75 -34.90 -17.74
C LYS A 103 28.13 -34.32 -19.10
N LEU A 104 29.09 -33.38 -19.14
CA LEU A 104 29.60 -32.88 -20.42
C LEU A 104 30.30 -33.99 -21.22
N PHE A 105 31.09 -34.85 -20.57
CA PHE A 105 31.74 -35.99 -21.22
C PHE A 105 30.73 -37.07 -21.66
N GLU A 106 29.73 -37.39 -20.85
CA GLU A 106 28.63 -38.30 -21.24
C GLU A 106 27.95 -37.86 -22.55
N ASN A 107 27.88 -36.54 -22.79
CA ASN A 107 27.38 -35.94 -24.02
C ASN A 107 28.45 -35.71 -25.11
N ASN A 108 29.58 -36.44 -25.05
CA ASN A 108 30.70 -36.34 -25.99
C ASN A 108 31.28 -34.92 -26.14
N LEU A 109 31.22 -34.12 -25.06
CA LEU A 109 31.58 -32.72 -25.04
C LEU A 109 30.83 -31.91 -26.10
N ARG A 110 29.55 -32.17 -26.30
CA ARG A 110 28.68 -31.40 -27.20
C ARG A 110 27.50 -30.85 -26.43
N ILE A 111 27.12 -29.63 -26.76
CA ILE A 111 25.91 -28.99 -26.26
C ILE A 111 24.97 -28.73 -27.43
N GLN A 112 23.68 -28.89 -27.19
CA GLN A 112 22.63 -28.61 -28.16
C GLN A 112 22.08 -27.21 -27.92
N LEU A 113 21.96 -26.42 -28.98
CA LEU A 113 21.40 -25.07 -28.95
C LEU A 113 19.88 -25.10 -29.20
N SER A 114 19.25 -23.95 -29.00
CA SER A 114 17.81 -23.76 -29.19
C SER A 114 17.33 -24.09 -30.62
N ASP A 115 18.18 -23.87 -31.62
CA ASP A 115 17.94 -24.20 -33.04
C ASP A 115 18.23 -25.68 -33.40
N ALA A 116 18.43 -26.53 -32.40
CA ALA A 116 18.84 -27.93 -32.52
C ALA A 116 20.22 -28.17 -33.17
N SER A 117 21.00 -27.12 -33.40
CA SER A 117 22.40 -27.28 -33.81
C SER A 117 23.29 -27.60 -32.60
N PHE A 118 24.48 -28.13 -32.87
CA PHE A 118 25.43 -28.51 -31.82
C PHE A 118 26.67 -27.64 -31.83
N VAL A 119 27.17 -27.31 -30.63
CA VAL A 119 28.48 -26.69 -30.43
C VAL A 119 29.40 -27.68 -29.75
N GLN A 120 30.61 -27.81 -30.28
CA GLN A 120 31.64 -28.68 -29.70
C GLN A 120 32.34 -27.95 -28.56
N LEU A 121 32.46 -28.62 -27.43
CA LEU A 121 33.28 -28.22 -26.30
C LEU A 121 34.64 -28.94 -26.34
N GLN A 122 35.61 -28.29 -25.73
CA GLN A 122 36.94 -28.80 -25.45
C GLN A 122 37.28 -28.50 -23.99
N VAL A 123 37.75 -29.51 -23.26
CA VAL A 123 38.13 -29.35 -21.85
C VAL A 123 39.64 -29.48 -21.75
N LYS A 124 40.29 -28.47 -21.17
CA LYS A 124 41.71 -28.48 -20.83
C LYS A 124 41.84 -28.63 -19.32
N PHE A 125 42.38 -29.76 -18.88
CA PHE A 125 42.66 -30.01 -17.46
C PHE A 125 44.03 -29.44 -17.06
N ASN A 126 44.16 -29.12 -15.78
CA ASN A 126 45.38 -28.63 -15.13
C ASN A 126 45.97 -27.37 -15.76
N VAL A 127 45.12 -26.37 -16.03
CA VAL A 127 45.56 -25.11 -16.65
C VAL A 127 46.23 -24.15 -15.68
N GLY A 128 46.13 -24.38 -14.37
CA GLY A 128 46.81 -23.58 -13.35
C GLY A 128 46.55 -24.09 -11.94
N ASP A 129 47.47 -23.83 -11.01
CA ASP A 129 47.33 -24.22 -9.60
C ASP A 129 46.47 -23.21 -8.83
N PHE A 130 45.60 -23.72 -7.96
CA PHE A 130 44.82 -22.89 -7.06
C PHE A 130 45.69 -22.35 -5.92
N LYS A 131 45.60 -21.04 -5.68
CA LYS A 131 46.26 -20.34 -4.57
C LYS A 131 45.19 -19.75 -3.64
N PHE A 132 45.39 -19.89 -2.33
CA PHE A 132 44.50 -19.28 -1.34
C PHE A 132 44.39 -17.76 -1.56
N GLY A 133 43.16 -17.23 -1.58
CA GLY A 133 42.88 -15.82 -1.91
C GLY A 133 42.42 -15.57 -3.36
N GLN A 134 42.49 -16.58 -4.22
CA GLN A 134 41.85 -16.54 -5.54
C GLN A 134 40.32 -16.63 -5.42
N ILE A 135 39.62 -16.24 -6.50
CA ILE A 135 38.16 -16.21 -6.55
C ILE A 135 37.57 -17.59 -6.21
N SER A 136 36.54 -17.56 -5.34
CA SER A 136 35.79 -18.73 -4.92
C SER A 136 34.30 -18.46 -5.12
N PRO A 137 33.58 -19.27 -5.91
CA PRO A 137 32.14 -19.06 -6.15
C PRO A 137 31.35 -18.93 -4.86
N HIS A 138 31.46 -19.89 -3.96
CA HIS A 138 30.75 -19.89 -2.67
C HIS A 138 31.06 -18.65 -1.82
N ALA A 139 32.32 -18.19 -1.79
CA ALA A 139 32.67 -16.98 -1.07
C ALA A 139 32.01 -15.74 -1.67
N LYS A 140 31.92 -15.67 -3.01
CA LYS A 140 31.22 -14.59 -3.72
C LYS A 140 29.71 -14.63 -3.53
N LEU A 141 29.11 -15.82 -3.50
CA LEU A 141 27.70 -15.98 -3.15
C LEU A 141 27.43 -15.48 -1.72
N THR A 142 28.27 -15.85 -0.75
CA THR A 142 28.16 -15.37 0.64
C THR A 142 28.37 -13.85 0.74
N GLU A 143 29.33 -13.28 0.02
CA GLU A 143 29.56 -11.83 -0.03
C GLU A 143 28.34 -11.09 -0.58
N ALA A 144 27.74 -11.59 -1.67
CA ALA A 144 26.52 -11.02 -2.24
C ALA A 144 25.35 -11.11 -1.26
N LEU A 145 25.11 -12.27 -0.64
CA LEU A 145 24.04 -12.45 0.34
C LEU A 145 24.22 -11.53 1.57
N ASN A 146 25.46 -11.39 2.06
CA ASN A 146 25.75 -10.47 3.18
C ASN A 146 25.38 -9.03 2.88
N ARG A 147 25.57 -8.56 1.64
CA ARG A 147 25.13 -7.23 1.21
C ARG A 147 23.61 -7.14 1.09
N LEU A 148 22.96 -8.18 0.58
CA LEU A 148 21.50 -8.21 0.50
C LEU A 148 20.85 -8.22 1.90
N TYR A 149 21.44 -8.92 2.87
CA TYR A 149 20.99 -8.88 4.27
C TYR A 149 21.07 -7.47 4.87
N THR A 150 21.99 -6.62 4.42
CA THR A 150 22.07 -5.23 4.90
C THR A 150 21.08 -4.28 4.22
N CYS A 151 20.48 -4.71 3.11
CA CYS A 151 19.60 -3.90 2.26
C CYS A 151 18.22 -4.56 2.08
N MET A 152 17.74 -5.32 3.08
CA MET A 152 16.43 -5.98 3.01
C MET A 152 15.30 -4.97 2.86
N GLU A 153 14.30 -5.33 2.07
CA GLU A 153 13.20 -4.46 1.69
C GLU A 153 12.04 -4.51 2.69
N ARG A 154 11.14 -3.52 2.58
CA ARG A 154 9.88 -3.44 3.30
C ARG A 154 8.71 -3.55 2.34
N ILE A 155 7.87 -4.58 2.48
CA ILE A 155 6.69 -4.81 1.64
C ILE A 155 5.45 -4.92 2.53
N ASN A 156 4.37 -4.21 2.17
CA ASN A 156 3.09 -4.22 2.90
C ASN A 156 3.23 -3.94 4.41
N GLY A 157 4.20 -3.09 4.79
CA GLY A 157 4.48 -2.73 6.18
C GLY A 157 5.40 -3.68 6.93
N VAL A 158 5.79 -4.83 6.34
CA VAL A 158 6.67 -5.85 6.92
C VAL A 158 8.11 -5.65 6.42
N ASP A 159 9.04 -5.51 7.35
CA ASP A 159 10.49 -5.44 7.08
C ASP A 159 11.10 -6.83 6.92
N GLY A 160 12.32 -6.92 6.39
CA GLY A 160 13.08 -8.17 6.33
C GLY A 160 12.79 -9.01 5.09
N ILE A 161 12.45 -8.38 3.97
CA ILE A 161 12.28 -9.08 2.70
C ILE A 161 13.64 -9.18 2.00
N LEU A 162 14.13 -10.40 1.81
CA LEU A 162 15.41 -10.64 1.14
C LEU A 162 15.19 -10.69 -0.38
N ASN A 163 15.70 -9.68 -1.08
CA ASN A 163 15.53 -9.55 -2.52
C ASN A 163 16.69 -10.18 -3.31
N LEU A 164 16.41 -11.28 -4.01
CA LEU A 164 17.31 -11.94 -4.96
C LEU A 164 16.81 -11.82 -6.41
N CYS A 165 15.96 -10.84 -6.73
CA CYS A 165 15.52 -10.59 -8.09
C CYS A 165 16.72 -10.33 -9.01
N ARG A 166 16.75 -10.99 -10.18
CA ARG A 166 17.87 -10.89 -11.15
C ARG A 166 19.24 -11.08 -10.49
N PHE A 167 19.36 -12.09 -9.62
CA PHE A 167 20.53 -12.26 -8.76
C PHE A 167 21.86 -12.31 -9.53
N ASN A 168 21.85 -12.86 -10.73
CA ASN A 168 23.00 -12.95 -11.63
C ASN A 168 23.60 -11.58 -12.03
N THR A 169 22.84 -10.49 -11.90
CA THR A 169 23.29 -9.12 -12.21
C THR A 169 24.00 -8.43 -11.05
N HIS A 170 24.07 -9.07 -9.88
CA HIS A 170 24.66 -8.47 -8.69
C HIS A 170 26.15 -8.11 -8.93
N PRO A 171 26.64 -6.94 -8.46
CA PRO A 171 28.00 -6.47 -8.77
C PRO A 171 29.13 -7.41 -8.36
N GLU A 172 28.91 -8.27 -7.36
CA GLU A 172 29.87 -9.29 -6.93
C GLU A 172 30.12 -10.40 -7.96
N PHE A 173 29.28 -10.51 -8.99
CA PHE A 173 29.32 -11.56 -9.99
C PHE A 173 29.97 -11.12 -11.31
N PHE A 174 30.69 -9.99 -11.31
CA PHE A 174 31.36 -9.49 -12.52
C PHE A 174 32.24 -10.54 -13.22
N ASP A 175 33.05 -11.27 -12.46
CA ASP A 175 33.93 -12.33 -12.96
C ASP A 175 33.37 -13.75 -12.76
N LEU A 176 32.12 -13.89 -12.30
CA LEU A 176 31.51 -15.15 -11.90
C LEU A 176 30.10 -15.25 -12.47
N TYR A 177 29.84 -16.24 -13.32
CA TYR A 177 28.48 -16.45 -13.80
C TYR A 177 27.67 -17.30 -12.80
N VAL A 178 26.59 -16.71 -12.28
CA VAL A 178 25.64 -17.36 -11.37
C VAL A 178 24.31 -17.54 -12.09
N ASN A 179 23.76 -18.75 -12.08
CA ASN A 179 22.47 -19.05 -12.71
C ASN A 179 21.55 -19.80 -11.74
N LEU A 180 20.59 -19.10 -11.15
CA LEU A 180 19.59 -19.70 -10.27
C LEU A 180 18.59 -20.60 -11.01
N GLY A 181 18.56 -20.57 -12.35
CA GLY A 181 17.85 -21.56 -13.16
C GLY A 181 18.42 -22.97 -13.06
N ASN A 182 19.70 -23.11 -12.71
CA ASN A 182 20.30 -24.40 -12.39
C ASN A 182 19.92 -24.82 -10.96
N ARG A 183 19.29 -25.99 -10.82
CA ARG A 183 18.82 -26.53 -9.54
C ARG A 183 19.90 -26.56 -8.45
N ALA A 184 21.11 -27.01 -8.77
CA ALA A 184 22.18 -27.16 -7.78
C ALA A 184 22.69 -25.79 -7.29
N VAL A 185 22.75 -24.80 -8.16
CA VAL A 185 23.13 -23.43 -7.79
C VAL A 185 22.05 -22.78 -6.90
N LEU A 186 20.77 -22.98 -7.23
CA LEU A 186 19.66 -22.52 -6.38
C LEU A 186 19.70 -23.22 -5.01
N GLU A 187 20.00 -24.52 -4.98
CA GLU A 187 20.18 -25.29 -3.74
C GLU A 187 21.36 -24.80 -2.90
N ALA A 188 22.49 -24.47 -3.51
CA ALA A 188 23.61 -23.85 -2.81
C ALA A 188 23.20 -22.52 -2.15
N ILE A 189 22.46 -21.66 -2.88
CA ILE A 189 21.98 -20.38 -2.34
C ILE A 189 20.97 -20.57 -1.21
N CYS A 190 19.97 -21.44 -1.39
CA CYS A 190 18.96 -21.68 -0.35
C CYS A 190 19.61 -22.25 0.92
N ASN A 191 20.57 -23.15 0.78
CA ASN A 191 21.36 -23.68 1.91
C ASN A 191 22.22 -22.60 2.58
N LEU A 192 22.85 -21.71 1.82
CA LEU A 192 23.63 -20.60 2.39
C LEU A 192 22.75 -19.61 3.15
N ILE A 193 21.54 -19.34 2.66
CA ILE A 193 20.55 -18.52 3.36
C ILE A 193 20.13 -19.20 4.66
N TYR A 194 19.71 -20.46 4.59
CA TYR A 194 19.17 -21.20 5.74
C TYR A 194 20.21 -21.43 6.84
N ARG A 195 21.46 -21.74 6.49
CA ARG A 195 22.54 -21.98 7.47
C ARG A 195 23.01 -20.75 8.23
N ASN A 196 22.65 -19.54 7.77
CA ASN A 196 23.02 -18.31 8.44
C ASN A 196 21.97 -17.95 9.50
N ASP A 197 21.86 -18.77 10.56
CA ASP A 197 20.80 -18.70 11.58
C ASP A 197 20.54 -17.28 12.11
N GLU A 198 21.60 -16.50 12.38
CA GLU A 198 21.46 -15.14 12.92
C GLU A 198 20.79 -14.19 11.93
N LYS A 199 21.19 -14.23 10.66
CA LYS A 199 20.62 -13.37 9.61
C LYS A 199 19.27 -13.89 9.12
N PHE A 200 19.12 -15.21 9.01
CA PHE A 200 17.91 -15.85 8.51
C PHE A 200 16.69 -15.59 9.40
N ARG A 201 16.87 -15.50 10.72
CA ARG A 201 15.80 -15.12 11.66
C ARG A 201 15.17 -13.74 11.39
N LEU A 202 15.86 -12.88 10.64
CA LEU A 202 15.36 -11.57 10.26
C LEU A 202 14.64 -11.59 8.91
N VAL A 203 14.68 -12.72 8.18
CA VAL A 203 14.08 -12.85 6.86
C VAL A 203 12.60 -13.24 7.00
N ASN A 204 11.72 -12.29 6.69
CA ASN A 204 10.28 -12.49 6.69
C ASN A 204 9.72 -12.79 5.29
N GLY A 205 10.52 -12.68 4.22
CA GLY A 205 10.09 -13.01 2.87
C GLY A 205 11.24 -13.14 1.88
N LEU A 206 10.97 -13.78 0.75
CA LEU A 206 11.94 -14.05 -0.30
C LEU A 206 11.41 -13.57 -1.65
N ILE A 207 12.22 -12.77 -2.34
CA ILE A 207 11.99 -12.42 -3.75
C ILE A 207 12.99 -13.16 -4.60
N LEU A 208 12.49 -14.07 -5.44
CA LEU A 208 13.25 -14.90 -6.36
C LEU A 208 12.81 -14.68 -7.81
N SER A 209 12.20 -13.52 -8.10
CA SER A 209 11.68 -13.20 -9.42
C SER A 209 12.78 -13.01 -10.48
N ASP A 210 12.45 -13.30 -11.74
CA ASP A 210 13.30 -13.06 -12.92
C ASP A 210 14.72 -13.69 -12.80
N ASN A 211 14.76 -14.96 -12.43
CA ASN A 211 15.98 -15.73 -12.19
C ASN A 211 16.11 -16.98 -13.06
N GLY A 212 15.15 -17.22 -13.96
CA GLY A 212 15.12 -18.39 -14.83
C GLY A 212 14.88 -19.71 -14.10
N ILE A 213 14.35 -19.70 -12.88
CA ILE A 213 14.13 -20.89 -12.03
C ILE A 213 13.17 -21.86 -12.73
N THR A 214 13.58 -23.12 -12.90
CA THR A 214 12.76 -24.15 -13.54
C THR A 214 12.08 -25.08 -12.52
N THR A 215 12.63 -25.18 -11.31
CA THR A 215 12.14 -26.02 -10.22
C THR A 215 12.30 -25.33 -8.87
N VAL A 216 11.30 -25.47 -8.02
CA VAL A 216 11.28 -24.91 -6.66
C VAL A 216 11.67 -25.94 -5.59
N ALA A 217 12.10 -27.13 -5.99
CA ALA A 217 12.55 -28.18 -5.06
C ALA A 217 13.60 -27.70 -4.04
N PRO A 218 14.56 -26.82 -4.39
CA PRO A 218 15.49 -26.29 -3.39
C PRO A 218 14.87 -25.47 -2.26
N LEU A 219 13.65 -24.96 -2.42
CA LEU A 219 12.95 -24.19 -1.39
C LEU A 219 12.42 -25.06 -0.25
N THR A 220 12.41 -26.39 -0.40
CA THR A 220 12.03 -27.31 0.68
C THR A 220 12.92 -27.20 1.91
N VAL A 221 14.13 -26.65 1.79
CA VAL A 221 14.99 -26.34 2.94
C VAL A 221 14.31 -25.38 3.92
N PHE A 222 13.35 -24.59 3.46
CA PHE A 222 12.56 -23.66 4.28
C PHE A 222 11.27 -24.29 4.82
N ALA A 223 11.14 -25.63 4.81
CA ALA A 223 10.00 -26.32 5.38
C ALA A 223 9.80 -25.92 6.86
N GLY A 224 8.56 -25.57 7.21
CA GLY A 224 8.19 -25.10 8.55
C GLY A 224 8.46 -23.62 8.82
N VAL A 225 8.97 -22.87 7.85
CA VAL A 225 9.09 -21.39 7.92
C VAL A 225 7.83 -20.77 7.31
N GLU A 226 7.29 -19.75 7.98
CA GLU A 226 6.13 -18.98 7.52
C GLU A 226 6.59 -17.61 7.02
N PHE A 227 6.67 -17.46 5.70
CA PHE A 227 7.00 -16.18 5.08
C PHE A 227 5.76 -15.28 4.98
N VAL A 228 5.96 -13.97 4.84
CA VAL A 228 4.90 -13.05 4.42
C VAL A 228 4.80 -13.03 2.90
N VAL A 229 5.94 -13.05 2.20
CA VAL A 229 5.98 -13.02 0.73
C VAL A 229 6.93 -14.07 0.21
N LEU A 230 6.47 -14.85 -0.77
CA LEU A 230 7.29 -15.68 -1.64
C LEU A 230 7.03 -15.29 -3.09
N ASP A 231 7.95 -14.52 -3.68
CA ASP A 231 7.82 -14.05 -5.06
C ASP A 231 8.64 -14.92 -6.02
N LEU A 232 7.95 -15.67 -6.88
CA LEU A 232 8.52 -16.53 -7.90
C LEU A 232 8.20 -16.06 -9.33
N ARG A 233 7.79 -14.81 -9.51
CA ARG A 233 7.39 -14.28 -10.83
C ARG A 233 8.50 -14.38 -11.88
N ARG A 234 8.11 -14.50 -13.15
CA ARG A 234 9.03 -14.48 -14.33
C ARG A 234 10.15 -15.50 -14.27
N ASN A 235 9.82 -16.68 -13.76
CA ASN A 235 10.72 -17.81 -13.83
C ASN A 235 10.25 -18.76 -14.94
N LYS A 236 10.96 -19.87 -15.13
CA LYS A 236 10.67 -20.87 -16.16
C LYS A 236 9.94 -22.09 -15.54
N ILE A 237 9.09 -21.87 -14.54
CA ILE A 237 8.35 -22.95 -13.86
C ILE A 237 7.22 -23.45 -14.76
N ILE A 238 7.29 -24.73 -15.16
CA ILE A 238 6.33 -25.35 -16.08
C ILE A 238 5.45 -26.39 -15.36
N SER A 239 6.03 -27.18 -14.46
CA SER A 239 5.38 -28.40 -13.98
C SER A 239 4.45 -28.15 -12.80
N SER A 240 3.16 -28.28 -13.07
CA SER A 240 2.06 -28.20 -12.10
C SER A 240 2.10 -29.27 -11.00
N SER A 241 2.57 -30.48 -11.29
CA SER A 241 2.72 -31.54 -10.27
C SER A 241 3.94 -31.34 -9.38
N ARG A 242 5.04 -30.79 -9.93
CA ARG A 242 6.27 -30.54 -9.16
C ARG A 242 6.08 -29.38 -8.19
N ILE A 243 5.49 -28.26 -8.62
CA ILE A 243 5.29 -27.10 -7.72
C ILE A 243 4.46 -27.47 -6.49
N SER A 244 3.38 -28.24 -6.66
CA SER A 244 2.50 -28.63 -5.55
C SER A 244 3.16 -29.62 -4.60
N ARG A 245 4.05 -30.47 -5.10
CA ARG A 245 4.86 -31.35 -4.25
C ARG A 245 5.94 -30.57 -3.51
N ASP A 246 6.70 -29.76 -4.23
CA ASP A 246 7.90 -29.09 -3.74
C ASP A 246 7.55 -27.92 -2.78
N LEU A 247 6.37 -27.30 -2.89
CA LEU A 247 5.88 -26.27 -1.96
C LEU A 247 4.90 -26.79 -0.89
N SER A 248 4.74 -28.11 -0.76
CA SER A 248 3.77 -28.71 0.18
C SER A 248 4.05 -28.39 1.65
N GLU A 249 5.31 -28.15 2.02
CA GLU A 249 5.72 -27.81 3.39
C GLU A 249 6.18 -26.35 3.55
N VAL A 250 6.17 -25.58 2.46
CA VAL A 250 6.54 -24.15 2.46
C VAL A 250 5.27 -23.33 2.60
N LYS A 251 5.27 -22.36 3.52
CA LYS A 251 4.14 -21.47 3.76
C LYS A 251 4.52 -20.02 3.53
N ALA A 252 3.60 -19.26 2.94
CA ALA A 252 3.73 -17.81 2.86
C ALA A 252 2.35 -17.14 2.91
N ASP A 253 2.22 -15.92 3.42
CA ASP A 253 0.96 -15.19 3.30
C ASP A 253 0.60 -14.94 1.82
N GLU A 254 1.57 -14.55 1.00
CA GLU A 254 1.39 -14.30 -0.42
C GLU A 254 2.41 -15.03 -1.30
N LEU A 255 1.91 -15.74 -2.31
CA LEU A 255 2.71 -16.41 -3.35
C LEU A 255 2.50 -15.73 -4.70
N PHE A 256 3.58 -15.27 -5.33
CA PHE A 256 3.50 -14.73 -6.69
C PHE A 256 4.06 -15.70 -7.73
N LEU A 257 3.28 -15.99 -8.78
CA LEU A 257 3.62 -16.90 -9.87
C LEU A 257 3.49 -16.27 -11.25
N ALA A 258 2.99 -15.04 -11.37
CA ALA A 258 2.84 -14.32 -12.64
C ALA A 258 4.09 -14.42 -13.55
N GLY A 259 3.88 -14.58 -14.85
CA GLY A 259 4.96 -14.64 -15.85
C GLY A 259 5.65 -16.01 -15.96
N ASN A 260 5.25 -17.02 -15.18
CA ASN A 260 5.75 -18.39 -15.35
C ASN A 260 4.93 -19.17 -16.41
N PRO A 261 5.54 -20.11 -17.16
CA PRO A 261 4.81 -20.98 -18.08
C PRO A 261 3.62 -21.72 -17.46
N ILE A 262 3.72 -22.11 -16.18
CA ILE A 262 2.64 -22.78 -15.43
C ILE A 262 1.34 -21.97 -15.39
N THR A 263 1.40 -20.63 -15.42
CA THR A 263 0.20 -19.77 -15.34
C THR A 263 -0.61 -19.77 -16.65
N ASN A 264 -0.08 -20.41 -17.70
CA ASN A 264 -0.75 -20.65 -18.98
C ASN A 264 -1.18 -22.12 -19.14
N ASP A 265 -0.92 -22.99 -18.15
CA ASP A 265 -1.37 -24.38 -18.17
C ASP A 265 -2.90 -24.46 -18.10
N ARG A 266 -3.51 -25.43 -18.79
CA ARG A 266 -4.96 -25.62 -18.82
C ARG A 266 -5.55 -25.97 -17.45
N ASN A 267 -4.74 -26.53 -16.56
CA ASN A 267 -5.14 -26.93 -15.22
C ASN A 267 -4.77 -25.87 -14.16
N TYR A 268 -4.24 -24.72 -14.56
CA TYR A 268 -4.01 -23.59 -13.64
C TYR A 268 -5.32 -22.83 -13.42
N PRO A 269 -5.66 -22.39 -12.18
CA PRO A 269 -4.91 -22.55 -10.92
C PRO A 269 -5.25 -23.82 -10.15
N GLU A 270 -6.15 -24.67 -10.67
CA GLU A 270 -6.64 -25.88 -9.98
C GLU A 270 -5.51 -26.83 -9.55
N CYS A 271 -4.40 -26.82 -10.29
CA CYS A 271 -3.18 -27.55 -9.94
C CYS A 271 -2.58 -27.13 -8.60
N LEU A 272 -2.84 -25.91 -8.13
CA LEU A 272 -2.37 -25.39 -6.84
C LEU A 272 -3.25 -25.84 -5.67
N ARG A 273 -4.42 -26.47 -5.91
CA ARG A 273 -5.32 -26.98 -4.86
C ARG A 273 -4.62 -27.72 -3.71
N PRO A 274 -3.63 -28.60 -3.94
CA PRO A 274 -2.95 -29.32 -2.87
C PRO A 274 -2.17 -28.43 -1.90
N ILE A 275 -1.78 -27.22 -2.32
CA ILE A 275 -0.98 -26.28 -1.53
C ILE A 275 -1.77 -25.02 -1.14
N GLN A 276 -3.07 -24.97 -1.43
CA GLN A 276 -3.92 -23.80 -1.16
C GLN A 276 -3.97 -23.39 0.31
N THR A 277 -3.87 -24.35 1.24
CA THR A 277 -3.86 -24.07 2.69
C THR A 277 -2.55 -23.44 3.17
N ASN A 278 -1.50 -23.45 2.34
CA ASN A 278 -0.20 -22.92 2.70
C ASN A 278 -0.06 -21.42 2.37
N PHE A 279 -1.02 -20.88 1.60
CA PHE A 279 -1.01 -19.50 1.11
C PHE A 279 -2.34 -18.80 1.36
N LYS A 280 -2.31 -17.53 1.78
CA LYS A 280 -3.54 -16.72 1.91
C LYS A 280 -3.91 -16.07 0.58
N LEU A 281 -2.91 -15.55 -0.12
CA LEU A 281 -3.01 -14.89 -1.41
C LEU A 281 -2.14 -15.61 -2.46
N ILE A 282 -2.67 -15.73 -3.68
CA ILE A 282 -1.89 -16.09 -4.88
C ILE A 282 -2.02 -14.93 -5.86
N ASP A 283 -0.89 -14.30 -6.20
CA ASP A 283 -0.80 -13.18 -7.13
C ASP A 283 -1.80 -12.05 -6.78
N GLY A 284 -1.88 -11.71 -5.49
CA GLY A 284 -2.79 -10.71 -4.94
C GLY A 284 -4.28 -11.09 -4.95
N ILE A 285 -4.62 -12.37 -5.12
CA ILE A 285 -5.99 -12.87 -5.01
C ILE A 285 -6.09 -13.88 -3.87
N PRO A 286 -7.04 -13.72 -2.93
CA PRO A 286 -7.31 -14.73 -1.92
C PRO A 286 -7.53 -16.09 -2.53
N VAL A 287 -6.89 -17.11 -1.97
CA VAL A 287 -6.87 -18.45 -2.56
C VAL A 287 -8.28 -19.03 -2.77
N GLU A 288 -9.17 -18.76 -1.83
CA GLU A 288 -10.61 -19.10 -1.90
C GLU A 288 -11.37 -18.44 -3.06
N ASN A 289 -10.82 -17.36 -3.62
CA ASN A 289 -11.40 -16.61 -4.72
C ASN A 289 -10.86 -17.01 -6.10
N LEU A 290 -9.87 -17.89 -6.17
CA LEU A 290 -9.28 -18.33 -7.44
C LEU A 290 -10.32 -19.06 -8.28
N SER A 291 -10.77 -18.41 -9.35
CA SER A 291 -11.63 -19.03 -10.36
C SER A 291 -10.89 -20.18 -11.06
N LYS A 292 -11.62 -21.18 -11.56
CA LYS A 292 -11.05 -22.25 -12.42
C LYS A 292 -10.36 -21.72 -13.67
N ASP A 293 -10.75 -20.52 -14.11
CA ASP A 293 -10.17 -19.87 -15.27
C ASP A 293 -9.05 -18.88 -14.90
N TYR A 294 -8.69 -18.73 -13.62
CA TYR A 294 -7.77 -17.68 -13.16
C TYR A 294 -6.43 -17.72 -13.90
N SER A 295 -5.96 -16.55 -14.31
CA SER A 295 -4.63 -16.38 -14.89
C SER A 295 -4.06 -15.03 -14.43
N PRO A 296 -2.91 -15.03 -13.73
CA PRO A 296 -2.28 -13.81 -13.24
C PRO A 296 -1.77 -12.93 -14.38
N LEU A 297 -1.76 -11.62 -14.15
CA LEU A 297 -1.15 -10.62 -15.03
C LEU A 297 0.29 -10.35 -14.58
N ASP A 298 1.28 -10.50 -15.48
CA ASP A 298 2.66 -10.11 -15.19
C ASP A 298 2.84 -8.61 -15.43
N CYS A 299 2.52 -7.82 -14.42
CA CYS A 299 2.40 -6.37 -14.54
C CYS A 299 3.66 -5.64 -15.04
N GLU A 300 4.84 -6.24 -14.95
CA GLU A 300 6.10 -5.57 -15.31
C GLU A 300 6.57 -5.78 -16.76
N GLU A 301 6.18 -6.85 -17.45
CA GLU A 301 6.46 -7.07 -18.88
C GLU A 301 5.24 -6.61 -19.69
N ASP A 302 4.04 -6.76 -19.11
CA ASP A 302 2.80 -6.62 -19.86
C ASP A 302 2.36 -5.18 -20.13
N ILE A 303 2.82 -4.18 -19.35
CA ILE A 303 2.53 -2.75 -19.66
C ILE A 303 3.63 -2.14 -20.55
N ASN A 304 4.73 -2.87 -20.78
CA ASN A 304 5.75 -2.54 -21.78
C ASN A 304 5.47 -3.20 -23.15
N ARG A 305 4.35 -3.93 -23.31
CA ARG A 305 3.86 -4.23 -24.66
C ARG A 305 3.38 -2.93 -25.29
N ASP A 306 3.82 -2.66 -26.52
CA ASP A 306 3.36 -1.53 -27.32
C ASP A 306 1.85 -1.68 -27.64
N GLY A 307 1.00 -1.34 -26.67
CA GLY A 307 -0.39 -1.02 -26.93
C GLY A 307 -0.47 0.20 -27.85
N TYR A 308 -1.59 0.38 -28.53
CA TYR A 308 -1.76 1.53 -29.40
C TYR A 308 -1.87 2.81 -28.56
N ARG A 309 -0.82 3.63 -28.57
CA ARG A 309 -0.78 4.88 -27.81
C ARG A 309 -1.73 5.90 -28.42
N ILE A 310 -2.64 6.39 -27.58
CA ILE A 310 -3.48 7.55 -27.84
C ILE A 310 -2.95 8.70 -26.98
N ASP A 311 -2.53 9.75 -27.67
CA ASP A 311 -2.18 11.03 -27.09
C ASP A 311 -2.81 12.16 -27.92
N GLN A 312 -2.41 13.40 -27.60
CA GLN A 312 -3.04 14.57 -28.19
C GLN A 312 -2.87 14.66 -29.72
N ASN A 313 -1.85 13.99 -30.28
CA ASN A 313 -1.57 14.04 -31.72
C ASN A 313 -2.49 13.12 -32.53
N ASN A 314 -3.02 12.05 -31.92
CA ASN A 314 -3.80 11.02 -32.60
C ASN A 314 -5.13 10.69 -31.87
N LYS A 315 -5.66 11.64 -31.11
CA LYS A 315 -6.91 11.50 -30.33
C LYS A 315 -8.10 10.89 -31.08
N ASN A 316 -8.22 11.11 -32.39
CA ASN A 316 -9.35 10.60 -33.19
C ASN A 316 -9.33 9.07 -33.32
N ASP A 317 -8.17 8.45 -33.11
CA ASP A 317 -7.98 7.00 -33.23
C ASP A 317 -8.62 6.24 -32.07
N ILE A 318 -9.10 6.94 -31.02
CA ILE A 318 -9.92 6.34 -29.96
C ILE A 318 -11.12 5.59 -30.53
N ASN A 319 -11.71 6.07 -31.63
CA ASN A 319 -12.89 5.45 -32.24
C ASN A 319 -12.60 4.06 -32.83
N LEU A 320 -11.34 3.72 -33.13
CA LEU A 320 -10.94 2.38 -33.60
C LEU A 320 -11.19 1.29 -32.56
N PHE A 321 -11.29 1.67 -31.28
CA PHE A 321 -11.37 0.74 -30.15
C PHE A 321 -12.76 0.62 -29.54
N GLN A 322 -13.80 1.16 -30.19
CA GLN A 322 -15.17 1.18 -29.66
C GLN A 322 -15.72 -0.19 -29.26
N ASN A 323 -15.34 -1.24 -29.99
CA ASN A 323 -15.80 -2.61 -29.76
C ASN A 323 -14.75 -3.49 -29.06
N SER A 324 -13.66 -2.90 -28.54
CA SER A 324 -12.62 -3.66 -27.86
C SER A 324 -13.10 -4.15 -26.49
N ASN A 325 -12.79 -5.41 -26.19
CA ASN A 325 -12.99 -6.00 -24.86
C ASN A 325 -11.67 -6.21 -24.11
N ASP A 326 -10.58 -5.72 -24.69
CA ASP A 326 -9.22 -5.89 -24.23
C ASP A 326 -8.92 -4.93 -23.07
N TRP A 327 -7.79 -5.17 -22.38
CA TRP A 327 -7.29 -4.25 -21.37
C TRP A 327 -6.65 -3.02 -22.03
N HIS A 328 -7.01 -1.85 -21.52
CA HIS A 328 -6.42 -0.56 -21.83
C HIS A 328 -5.67 -0.06 -20.58
N ALA A 329 -4.63 0.75 -20.73
CA ALA A 329 -3.98 1.41 -19.59
C ALA A 329 -4.09 2.92 -19.70
N ILE A 330 -4.23 3.56 -18.54
CA ILE A 330 -3.95 4.98 -18.38
C ILE A 330 -2.56 5.08 -17.77
N VAL A 331 -1.72 5.89 -18.40
CA VAL A 331 -0.34 6.14 -17.96
C VAL A 331 -0.17 7.61 -17.64
N ILE A 332 0.24 7.89 -16.40
CA ILE A 332 0.39 9.23 -15.85
C ILE A 332 1.87 9.41 -15.44
N PRO A 333 2.66 10.17 -16.21
CA PRO A 333 4.05 10.45 -15.85
C PRO A 333 4.17 11.28 -14.57
N ASP A 334 5.02 10.81 -13.66
CA ASP A 334 5.43 11.47 -12.41
C ASP A 334 6.88 11.07 -12.07
N SER A 335 7.84 11.80 -12.67
CA SER A 335 9.27 11.55 -12.51
C SER A 335 9.81 11.88 -11.10
N GLY A 336 9.01 12.53 -10.24
CA GLY A 336 9.40 13.07 -8.94
C GLY A 336 8.82 12.36 -7.72
N PRO A 337 8.32 11.12 -7.87
CA PRO A 337 7.16 10.58 -7.13
C PRO A 337 6.41 11.61 -6.27
N GLU A 338 5.86 12.63 -6.92
CA GLU A 338 5.18 13.75 -6.27
C GLU A 338 3.83 13.33 -5.68
N PHE A 339 3.15 12.37 -6.31
CA PHE A 339 1.82 11.93 -5.90
C PHE A 339 1.81 10.51 -5.36
N THR A 340 1.05 10.30 -4.29
CA THR A 340 0.73 8.95 -3.82
C THR A 340 -0.35 8.30 -4.69
N LYS A 341 -0.49 6.97 -4.62
CA LYS A 341 -1.58 6.20 -5.24
C LYS A 341 -2.96 6.81 -4.95
N HIS A 342 -3.23 7.18 -3.71
CA HIS A 342 -4.53 7.68 -3.30
C HIS A 342 -4.82 9.06 -3.88
N GLU A 343 -3.85 9.98 -3.83
CA GLU A 343 -4.00 11.33 -4.36
C GLU A 343 -4.25 11.33 -5.87
N ILE A 344 -3.43 10.61 -6.63
CA ILE A 344 -3.57 10.62 -8.10
C ILE A 344 -4.88 9.99 -8.55
N LEU A 345 -5.35 8.95 -7.86
CA LEU A 345 -6.64 8.34 -8.13
C LEU A 345 -7.81 9.22 -7.71
N ASP A 346 -7.72 9.91 -6.56
CA ASP A 346 -8.74 10.87 -6.14
C ASP A 346 -8.89 11.99 -7.20
N TYR A 347 -7.79 12.56 -7.70
CA TYR A 347 -7.82 13.56 -8.77
C TYR A 347 -8.34 13.00 -10.09
N PHE A 348 -7.98 11.77 -10.42
CA PHE A 348 -8.49 11.08 -11.60
C PHE A 348 -10.02 10.90 -11.52
N PHE A 349 -10.56 10.46 -10.37
CA PHE A 349 -12.01 10.29 -10.20
C PHE A 349 -12.79 11.60 -10.27
N ILE A 350 -12.19 12.73 -9.91
CA ILE A 350 -12.79 14.07 -10.11
C ILE A 350 -12.91 14.40 -11.61
N THR A 351 -12.00 13.88 -12.43
CA THR A 351 -11.96 14.12 -13.89
C THR A 351 -12.97 13.26 -14.66
N VAL A 352 -13.39 12.13 -14.09
CA VAL A 352 -14.33 11.16 -14.71
C VAL A 352 -15.78 11.70 -14.71
N SER A 353 -16.56 11.33 -15.72
CA SER A 353 -17.96 11.76 -15.84
C SER A 353 -18.87 10.87 -14.97
N GLN A 354 -19.66 11.49 -14.11
CA GLN A 354 -20.64 10.76 -13.28
C GLN A 354 -21.82 10.17 -14.08
N LYS A 355 -21.99 10.54 -15.37
CA LYS A 355 -23.11 10.12 -16.22
C LYS A 355 -22.79 8.91 -17.11
N LEU A 356 -21.51 8.64 -17.37
CA LEU A 356 -21.05 7.59 -18.28
C LEU A 356 -20.68 6.32 -17.51
N THR A 357 -20.24 5.27 -18.20
CA THR A 357 -19.88 3.97 -17.60
C THR A 357 -18.90 4.10 -16.43
N ASP A 358 -19.10 3.27 -15.40
CA ASP A 358 -18.25 3.25 -14.21
C ASP A 358 -16.81 2.85 -14.57
N ILE A 359 -15.84 3.50 -13.93
CA ILE A 359 -14.44 3.11 -14.00
C ILE A 359 -14.04 2.40 -12.71
N TYR A 360 -13.45 1.22 -12.87
CA TYR A 360 -12.76 0.48 -11.82
C TYR A 360 -11.28 0.31 -12.21
N PRO A 361 -10.38 1.21 -11.76
CA PRO A 361 -8.94 1.06 -11.98
C PRO A 361 -8.44 -0.26 -11.41
N CYS A 362 -7.83 -1.10 -12.25
CA CYS A 362 -7.31 -2.40 -11.87
C CYS A 362 -5.78 -2.45 -12.01
N TYR A 363 -5.11 -3.30 -11.25
CA TYR A 363 -3.66 -3.56 -11.35
C TYR A 363 -2.82 -2.29 -11.35
N TYR A 364 -3.10 -1.40 -10.40
CA TYR A 364 -2.33 -0.17 -10.25
C TYR A 364 -0.86 -0.48 -9.93
N LYS A 365 0.07 0.19 -10.61
CA LYS A 365 1.49 0.19 -10.28
C LYS A 365 2.11 1.57 -10.45
N PHE A 366 3.24 1.77 -9.79
CA PHE A 366 4.13 2.90 -10.03
C PHE A 366 5.51 2.36 -10.42
N SER A 367 5.95 2.64 -11.65
CA SER A 367 7.22 2.12 -12.18
C SER A 367 7.86 3.14 -13.10
N SER A 368 9.18 3.30 -13.03
CA SER A 368 9.96 4.20 -13.90
C SER A 368 9.47 5.66 -13.88
N GLY A 369 8.92 6.13 -12.75
CA GLY A 369 8.36 7.48 -12.64
C GLY A 369 7.03 7.65 -13.38
N GLU A 370 6.21 6.60 -13.45
CA GLU A 370 4.88 6.65 -14.06
C GLU A 370 3.87 5.86 -13.22
N HIS A 371 2.69 6.46 -12.98
CA HIS A 371 1.54 5.74 -12.47
C HIS A 371 0.81 5.06 -13.62
N GLN A 372 0.49 3.79 -13.45
CA GLN A 372 -0.15 2.99 -14.50
C GLN A 372 -1.26 2.14 -13.88
N PHE A 373 -2.43 2.12 -14.51
CA PHE A 373 -3.53 1.22 -14.12
C PHE A 373 -4.35 0.81 -15.34
N LEU A 374 -4.97 -0.37 -15.24
CA LEU A 374 -5.72 -0.99 -16.31
C LEU A 374 -7.22 -0.73 -16.19
N LEU A 375 -7.87 -0.60 -17.33
CA LEU A 375 -9.31 -0.39 -17.49
C LEU A 375 -9.87 -1.32 -18.57
N ARG A 376 -11.14 -1.69 -18.41
CA ARG A 376 -11.87 -2.57 -19.32
C ARG A 376 -13.34 -2.14 -19.39
N GLN A 377 -14.00 -2.39 -20.51
CA GLN A 377 -15.45 -2.20 -20.68
C GLN A 377 -16.00 -0.80 -20.31
N CYS A 378 -15.22 0.26 -20.52
CA CYS A 378 -15.60 1.65 -20.21
C CYS A 378 -15.30 2.61 -21.38
N PHE A 379 -15.55 2.17 -22.62
CA PHE A 379 -15.18 2.91 -23.83
C PHE A 379 -15.76 4.34 -23.91
N ASP A 380 -17.04 4.52 -23.58
CA ASP A 380 -17.69 5.84 -23.56
C ASP A 380 -16.97 6.81 -22.60
N GLN A 381 -16.52 6.29 -21.47
CA GLN A 381 -15.77 7.04 -20.48
C GLN A 381 -14.33 7.34 -20.94
N LEU A 382 -13.64 6.38 -21.58
CA LEU A 382 -12.33 6.62 -22.21
C LEU A 382 -12.43 7.68 -23.31
N LYS A 383 -13.47 7.62 -24.13
CA LYS A 383 -13.75 8.64 -25.16
C LYS A 383 -13.98 10.01 -24.55
N TYR A 384 -14.73 10.12 -23.45
CA TYR A 384 -14.90 11.39 -22.73
C TYR A 384 -13.58 11.94 -22.20
N LEU A 385 -12.72 11.09 -21.64
CA LEU A 385 -11.40 11.47 -21.15
C LEU A 385 -10.49 12.02 -22.27
N VAL A 386 -10.63 11.52 -23.50
CA VAL A 386 -9.89 12.00 -24.67
C VAL A 386 -10.51 13.28 -25.26
N ASP A 387 -11.81 13.26 -25.56
CA ASP A 387 -12.48 14.32 -26.33
C ASP A 387 -12.78 15.55 -25.48
N VAL A 388 -13.15 15.36 -24.21
CA VAL A 388 -13.64 16.43 -23.32
C VAL A 388 -12.55 16.85 -22.34
N CYS A 389 -11.94 15.89 -21.64
CA CYS A 389 -10.90 16.19 -20.64
C CYS A 389 -9.52 16.45 -21.27
N LYS A 390 -9.35 16.18 -22.57
CA LYS A 390 -8.09 16.40 -23.32
C LYS A 390 -6.88 15.70 -22.68
N MET A 391 -7.13 14.58 -21.99
CA MET A 391 -6.14 13.83 -21.24
C MET A 391 -5.37 14.64 -20.18
N GLU A 392 -6.07 15.55 -19.52
CA GLU A 392 -5.55 16.42 -18.47
C GLU A 392 -6.30 16.18 -17.15
N ILE A 393 -5.55 16.05 -16.05
CA ILE A 393 -6.05 15.99 -14.67
C ILE A 393 -5.70 17.32 -14.00
N ASN A 394 -6.71 17.99 -13.46
CA ASN A 394 -6.53 19.24 -12.72
C ASN A 394 -6.29 18.94 -11.24
N VAL A 395 -5.14 19.33 -10.72
CA VAL A 395 -4.77 19.18 -9.31
C VAL A 395 -5.24 20.42 -8.52
N PRO A 396 -6.18 20.28 -7.58
CA PRO A 396 -6.70 21.39 -6.79
C PRO A 396 -5.75 21.80 -5.66
N ARG A 397 -5.68 23.10 -5.35
CA ARG A 397 -5.05 23.67 -4.14
C ARG A 397 -6.12 24.21 -3.20
N LEU A 398 -6.02 23.86 -1.92
CA LEU A 398 -6.78 24.51 -0.85
C LEU A 398 -6.13 25.86 -0.54
N ALA A 399 -6.83 26.97 -0.84
CA ALA A 399 -6.38 28.29 -0.43
C ALA A 399 -6.42 28.40 1.11
N SER A 400 -5.29 28.71 1.74
CA SER A 400 -5.23 28.99 3.16
C SER A 400 -5.84 30.37 3.46
N THR A 401 -7.16 30.44 3.60
CA THR A 401 -7.82 31.64 4.12
C THR A 401 -8.06 31.51 5.63
N SER A 402 -7.79 32.59 6.36
CA SER A 402 -7.94 32.70 7.81
C SER A 402 -9.40 32.75 8.30
N ASP A 403 -10.37 32.66 7.39
CA ASP A 403 -11.80 32.69 7.69
C ASP A 403 -12.39 31.27 7.67
N LYS A 404 -12.66 30.73 8.87
CA LYS A 404 -13.27 29.40 9.08
C LYS A 404 -14.67 29.25 8.46
N HIS A 405 -15.28 30.34 7.98
CA HIS A 405 -16.61 30.35 7.34
C HIS A 405 -16.57 30.36 5.80
N ALA A 406 -15.39 30.41 5.17
CA ALA A 406 -15.23 30.52 3.72
C ALA A 406 -14.30 29.44 3.11
N ALA A 407 -14.10 28.32 3.80
CA ALA A 407 -13.16 27.26 3.39
C ALA A 407 -13.52 26.51 2.10
N LEU A 408 -14.64 26.86 1.44
CA LEU A 408 -15.12 26.21 0.22
C LEU A 408 -15.17 27.15 -0.99
N SER A 409 -14.72 28.41 -0.87
CA SER A 409 -15.09 29.44 -1.85
C SER A 409 -14.17 29.57 -3.07
N GLU A 410 -12.93 29.12 -3.06
CA GLU A 410 -12.05 29.22 -4.24
C GLU A 410 -11.07 28.04 -4.32
N ILE A 411 -11.52 26.91 -4.90
CA ILE A 411 -10.60 25.86 -5.36
C ILE A 411 -9.82 26.44 -6.54
N GLN A 412 -8.56 26.78 -6.33
CA GLN A 412 -7.66 27.16 -7.42
C GLN A 412 -6.96 25.91 -7.95
N ILE A 413 -6.85 25.80 -9.28
CA ILE A 413 -6.08 24.71 -9.90
C ILE A 413 -4.59 25.05 -9.77
N ASP A 414 -3.83 24.23 -9.06
CA ASP A 414 -2.38 24.41 -8.86
C ASP A 414 -1.62 23.99 -10.12
N LYS A 415 -1.96 22.80 -10.62
CA LYS A 415 -1.17 22.06 -11.60
C LYS A 415 -2.07 21.24 -12.51
N ILE A 416 -1.65 21.08 -13.76
CA ILE A 416 -2.28 20.19 -14.72
C ILE A 416 -1.33 19.03 -14.98
N VAL A 417 -1.79 17.81 -14.70
CA VAL A 417 -1.07 16.57 -14.97
C VAL A 417 -1.61 15.96 -16.25
N LYS A 418 -0.73 15.69 -17.22
CA LYS A 418 -1.11 15.07 -18.49
C LYS A 418 -0.96 13.57 -18.41
N TYR A 419 -1.86 12.84 -19.04
CA TYR A 419 -1.76 11.39 -19.20
C TYR A 419 -1.90 11.01 -20.66
N TYR A 420 -1.62 9.76 -20.98
CA TYR A 420 -1.94 9.15 -22.27
C TYR A 420 -2.57 7.79 -22.04
N ILE A 421 -3.23 7.28 -23.08
CA ILE A 421 -3.94 5.99 -23.01
C ILE A 421 -3.23 5.01 -23.92
N LEU A 422 -2.97 3.81 -23.44
CA LEU A 422 -2.49 2.70 -24.25
C LEU A 422 -3.67 1.74 -24.49
N MET A 423 -4.09 1.61 -25.74
CA MET A 423 -5.23 0.77 -26.13
C MET A 423 -4.81 -0.64 -26.53
N ASN A 424 -5.65 -1.63 -26.22
CA ASN A 424 -5.46 -3.03 -26.59
C ASN A 424 -4.07 -3.55 -26.20
N ILE A 425 -3.63 -3.22 -24.99
CA ILE A 425 -2.35 -3.71 -24.46
C ILE A 425 -2.38 -5.24 -24.40
N ARG A 426 -3.55 -5.79 -24.03
CA ARG A 426 -3.72 -7.24 -23.95
C ARG A 426 -5.17 -7.69 -24.12
N PRO A 427 -5.38 -8.81 -24.83
CA PRO A 427 -6.67 -9.50 -24.83
C PRO A 427 -7.10 -9.90 -23.41
N TYR A 428 -8.38 -9.66 -23.10
CA TYR A 428 -8.97 -10.18 -21.88
C TYR A 428 -9.00 -11.70 -21.91
N LYS A 429 -8.54 -12.33 -20.82
CA LYS A 429 -8.69 -13.76 -20.59
C LYS A 429 -9.71 -13.97 -19.47
N ARG A 430 -10.59 -14.96 -19.67
CA ARG A 430 -11.52 -15.41 -18.63
C ARG A 430 -10.73 -15.75 -17.36
N GLY A 431 -11.24 -15.36 -16.19
CA GLY A 431 -10.60 -15.58 -14.88
C GLY A 431 -9.66 -14.48 -14.40
N GLN A 432 -9.40 -13.44 -15.20
CA GLN A 432 -8.80 -12.20 -14.71
C GLN A 432 -9.78 -11.43 -13.82
N ILE A 433 -9.28 -10.45 -13.04
CA ILE A 433 -10.11 -9.62 -12.15
C ILE A 433 -11.34 -9.06 -12.86
N GLU A 434 -12.49 -9.34 -12.25
CA GLU A 434 -13.79 -8.81 -12.64
C GLU A 434 -14.35 -7.98 -11.45
N PRO A 435 -14.46 -6.65 -11.58
CA PRO A 435 -14.86 -5.75 -10.51
C PRO A 435 -16.08 -6.19 -9.69
N MET A 436 -17.14 -6.60 -10.37
CA MET A 436 -18.39 -6.97 -9.71
C MET A 436 -18.26 -8.29 -8.92
N GLU A 437 -17.42 -9.22 -9.37
CA GLU A 437 -17.14 -10.47 -8.65
C GLU A 437 -16.32 -10.19 -7.38
N CYS A 438 -15.31 -9.31 -7.48
CA CYS A 438 -14.52 -8.86 -6.34
C CYS A 438 -15.39 -8.17 -5.29
N ILE A 439 -16.28 -7.26 -5.71
CA ILE A 439 -17.26 -6.61 -4.84
C ILE A 439 -18.15 -7.65 -4.15
N ASP A 440 -18.69 -8.61 -4.90
CA ASP A 440 -19.60 -9.62 -4.35
C ASP A 440 -18.93 -10.47 -3.25
N LYS A 441 -17.68 -10.87 -3.46
CA LYS A 441 -16.86 -11.61 -2.49
C LYS A 441 -16.56 -10.76 -1.25
N ALA A 442 -16.17 -9.50 -1.44
CA ALA A 442 -15.92 -8.56 -0.35
C ALA A 442 -17.16 -8.35 0.54
N LEU A 443 -18.35 -8.25 -0.08
CA LEU A 443 -19.63 -8.15 0.63
C LEU A 443 -19.92 -9.40 1.49
N THR A 444 -19.61 -10.61 1.00
CA THR A 444 -19.75 -11.84 1.80
C THR A 444 -18.92 -11.78 3.07
N ARG A 445 -17.64 -11.40 2.94
CA ARG A 445 -16.69 -11.38 4.07
C ARG A 445 -17.05 -10.35 5.13
N ARG A 446 -17.61 -9.23 4.70
CA ARG A 446 -17.98 -8.11 5.58
C ARG A 446 -19.37 -8.26 6.21
N TYR A 447 -20.12 -9.30 5.84
CA TYR A 447 -21.42 -9.59 6.44
C TYR A 447 -21.30 -10.52 7.64
N ASN A 448 -21.81 -10.08 8.79
CA ASN A 448 -21.93 -10.89 9.99
C ASN A 448 -23.39 -11.32 10.18
N GLY A 449 -23.67 -12.60 9.91
CA GLY A 449 -25.02 -13.17 10.03
C GLY A 449 -25.55 -13.29 11.46
N ILE A 450 -24.69 -13.28 12.48
CA ILE A 450 -25.12 -13.33 13.90
C ILE A 450 -25.71 -11.98 14.31
N ASN A 451 -25.06 -10.89 13.89
CA ASN A 451 -25.49 -9.53 14.21
C ASN A 451 -26.38 -8.90 13.12
N SER A 452 -26.64 -9.62 12.03
CA SER A 452 -27.32 -9.08 10.83
C SER A 452 -26.70 -7.76 10.35
N LEU A 453 -25.37 -7.67 10.42
CA LEU A 453 -24.60 -6.45 10.21
C LEU A 453 -23.76 -6.59 8.95
N LEU A 454 -23.91 -5.65 8.01
CA LEU A 454 -22.97 -5.48 6.90
C LEU A 454 -22.00 -4.33 7.22
N ASN A 455 -20.73 -4.68 7.45
CA ASN A 455 -19.70 -3.69 7.80
C ASN A 455 -18.81 -3.31 6.60
N LEU A 456 -19.16 -2.22 5.90
CA LEU A 456 -18.37 -1.66 4.80
C LEU A 456 -17.51 -0.47 5.24
N ASP A 457 -17.17 -0.38 6.52
CA ASP A 457 -16.20 0.61 7.01
C ASP A 457 -14.87 0.45 6.27
N ASN A 458 -14.37 1.58 5.73
CA ASN A 458 -13.19 1.67 4.87
C ASN A 458 -13.17 0.55 3.82
N PHE A 459 -14.15 0.51 2.92
CA PHE A 459 -14.42 -0.65 2.06
C PHE A 459 -13.22 -1.02 1.16
N GLN A 460 -12.43 -0.04 0.69
CA GLN A 460 -11.24 -0.28 -0.12
C GLN A 460 -10.16 -1.12 0.61
N SER A 461 -10.18 -1.15 1.95
CA SER A 461 -9.24 -1.92 2.77
C SER A 461 -9.58 -3.41 2.92
N VAL A 462 -10.68 -3.88 2.33
CA VAL A 462 -11.08 -5.28 2.40
C VAL A 462 -10.10 -6.15 1.60
N GLU A 463 -9.66 -7.25 2.20
CA GLU A 463 -8.81 -8.25 1.56
C GLU A 463 -9.43 -8.76 0.25
N GLY A 464 -8.63 -8.82 -0.81
CA GLY A 464 -9.04 -9.17 -2.18
C GLY A 464 -9.46 -7.98 -3.05
N LEU A 465 -9.36 -6.75 -2.54
CA LEU A 465 -9.56 -5.51 -3.30
C LEU A 465 -8.24 -4.77 -3.59
N GLU A 466 -7.08 -5.36 -3.36
CA GLU A 466 -5.76 -4.72 -3.50
C GLU A 466 -5.49 -4.28 -4.94
N ASN A 467 -5.89 -5.15 -5.87
CA ASN A 467 -5.69 -5.01 -7.31
C ASN A 467 -6.85 -4.27 -8.01
N ILE A 468 -7.82 -3.73 -7.26
CA ILE A 468 -8.95 -2.97 -7.81
C ILE A 468 -9.29 -1.77 -6.94
N VAL A 469 -9.52 -0.62 -7.56
CA VAL A 469 -9.91 0.60 -6.85
C VAL A 469 -11.42 0.80 -6.98
N ILE A 470 -12.11 0.78 -5.84
CA ILE A 470 -13.55 0.98 -5.72
C ILE A 470 -13.77 2.29 -4.97
N ASN A 471 -14.05 3.35 -5.73
CA ASN A 471 -14.28 4.66 -5.16
C ASN A 471 -15.75 4.87 -4.78
N LEU A 472 -16.07 4.67 -3.50
CA LEU A 472 -17.42 4.90 -2.96
C LEU A 472 -17.80 6.39 -2.84
N SER A 473 -16.89 7.34 -3.09
CA SER A 473 -17.26 8.75 -3.21
C SER A 473 -18.06 9.04 -4.49
N SER A 474 -17.97 8.16 -5.51
CA SER A 474 -18.82 8.20 -6.70
C SER A 474 -20.24 7.71 -6.36
N PRO A 475 -21.28 8.54 -6.47
CA PRO A 475 -22.66 8.13 -6.16
C PRO A 475 -23.12 6.93 -6.99
N LYS A 476 -22.62 6.81 -8.22
CA LYS A 476 -22.96 5.72 -9.13
C LYS A 476 -22.34 4.39 -8.69
N ILE A 477 -21.04 4.38 -8.38
CA ILE A 477 -20.35 3.19 -7.85
C ILE A 477 -20.94 2.79 -6.50
N LEU A 478 -21.20 3.75 -5.60
CA LEU A 478 -21.88 3.50 -4.33
C LEU A 478 -23.24 2.82 -4.54
N THR A 479 -24.07 3.36 -5.44
CA THR A 479 -25.37 2.77 -5.79
C THR A 479 -25.23 1.34 -6.31
N ARG A 480 -24.20 1.04 -7.12
CA ARG A 480 -23.94 -0.30 -7.67
C ARG A 480 -23.51 -1.29 -6.59
N VAL A 481 -22.59 -0.90 -5.71
CA VAL A 481 -22.15 -1.72 -4.57
C VAL A 481 -23.32 -2.01 -3.63
N LEU A 482 -24.10 -0.99 -3.28
CA LEU A 482 -25.29 -1.14 -2.43
C LEU A 482 -26.38 -1.98 -3.12
N MET A 483 -26.54 -1.88 -4.44
CA MET A 483 -27.48 -2.73 -5.19
C MET A 483 -27.10 -4.20 -5.11
N GLN A 484 -25.80 -4.49 -5.26
CA GLN A 484 -25.29 -5.85 -5.11
C GLN A 484 -25.54 -6.37 -3.69
N ALA A 485 -25.22 -5.55 -2.67
CA ALA A 485 -25.46 -5.89 -1.27
C ALA A 485 -26.94 -6.13 -0.98
N SER A 486 -27.82 -5.24 -1.45
CA SER A 486 -29.27 -5.32 -1.27
C SER A 486 -29.86 -6.59 -1.86
N ARG A 487 -29.47 -6.95 -3.09
CA ARG A 487 -29.93 -8.19 -3.75
C ARG A 487 -29.44 -9.44 -3.04
N LYS A 488 -28.25 -9.38 -2.46
CA LYS A 488 -27.61 -10.50 -1.79
C LYS A 488 -28.16 -10.77 -0.40
N LEU A 489 -28.40 -9.71 0.37
CA LEU A 489 -28.79 -9.82 1.78
C LEU A 489 -30.30 -9.74 1.97
N LEU A 490 -31.05 -9.06 1.09
CA LEU A 490 -32.50 -8.90 1.20
C LEU A 490 -32.91 -8.55 2.64
N CYS A 491 -33.77 -9.37 3.27
CA CYS A 491 -34.27 -9.15 4.63
C CYS A 491 -33.27 -9.53 5.75
N SER A 492 -32.09 -10.06 5.43
CA SER A 492 -31.14 -10.55 6.44
C SER A 492 -30.32 -9.44 7.09
N CYS A 493 -30.18 -8.28 6.45
CA CYS A 493 -29.42 -7.14 6.95
C CYS A 493 -30.31 -6.19 7.77
N VAL A 494 -29.83 -5.81 8.97
CA VAL A 494 -30.50 -4.90 9.91
C VAL A 494 -29.69 -3.62 10.10
N GLU A 495 -28.36 -3.71 10.13
CA GLU A 495 -27.43 -2.58 10.27
C GLU A 495 -26.43 -2.54 9.11
N LEU A 496 -26.24 -1.35 8.53
CA LEU A 496 -25.28 -1.09 7.46
C LEU A 496 -24.27 -0.03 7.91
N ARG A 497 -22.97 -0.37 7.89
CA ARG A 497 -21.90 0.61 8.17
C ARG A 497 -21.16 0.99 6.90
N LEU A 498 -21.02 2.29 6.69
CA LEU A 498 -20.40 2.93 5.52
C LEU A 498 -19.39 4.01 5.93
N ALA A 499 -18.85 3.93 7.15
CA ALA A 499 -17.88 4.90 7.65
C ALA A 499 -16.57 4.93 6.85
N HIS A 500 -15.87 6.07 6.85
CA HIS A 500 -14.56 6.27 6.23
C HIS A 500 -14.48 5.92 4.73
N ASN A 501 -15.52 6.23 3.96
CA ASN A 501 -15.60 5.92 2.52
C ASN A 501 -15.63 7.17 1.62
N LYS A 502 -15.36 8.37 2.18
CA LYS A 502 -15.39 9.66 1.49
C LYS A 502 -16.73 9.93 0.78
N ILE A 503 -17.83 9.38 1.29
CA ILE A 503 -19.17 9.56 0.71
C ILE A 503 -19.59 11.02 0.85
N THR A 504 -20.05 11.63 -0.23
CA THR A 504 -20.50 13.03 -0.26
C THR A 504 -22.02 13.14 -0.34
N ASN A 505 -22.69 12.21 -1.01
CA ASN A 505 -24.13 12.24 -1.23
C ASN A 505 -24.71 10.81 -1.28
N VAL A 506 -25.87 10.62 -0.63
CA VAL A 506 -26.62 9.36 -0.57
C VAL A 506 -28.07 9.52 -1.02
N SER A 507 -28.42 10.60 -1.70
CA SER A 507 -29.78 10.86 -2.15
C SER A 507 -30.30 9.70 -3.01
N ASN A 508 -29.50 9.22 -3.97
CA ASN A 508 -29.95 8.20 -4.93
C ASN A 508 -29.96 6.74 -4.44
N VAL A 509 -29.53 6.44 -3.21
CA VAL A 509 -29.38 5.04 -2.75
C VAL A 509 -30.60 4.52 -1.96
N SER A 510 -31.51 5.41 -1.56
CA SER A 510 -32.74 5.09 -0.80
C SER A 510 -33.54 3.96 -1.45
N LYS A 511 -33.82 4.06 -2.76
CA LYS A 511 -34.55 3.06 -3.55
C LYS A 511 -33.89 1.68 -3.53
N VAL A 512 -32.57 1.66 -3.52
CA VAL A 512 -31.77 0.44 -3.56
C VAL A 512 -31.72 -0.21 -2.18
N LEU A 513 -31.56 0.58 -1.14
CA LEU A 513 -31.58 0.12 0.25
C LEU A 513 -32.96 -0.36 0.69
N ASN A 514 -34.04 0.15 0.10
CA ASN A 514 -35.40 -0.29 0.40
C ASN A 514 -35.67 -1.78 0.04
N ILE A 515 -34.80 -2.39 -0.77
CA ILE A 515 -34.81 -3.85 -1.01
C ILE A 515 -34.43 -4.61 0.28
N MET A 516 -33.60 -4.02 1.16
CA MET A 516 -33.30 -4.55 2.49
C MET A 516 -34.40 -4.17 3.48
N SER A 517 -35.54 -4.85 3.42
CA SER A 517 -36.75 -4.48 4.16
C SER A 517 -36.63 -4.43 5.69
N ASN A 518 -35.61 -5.07 6.27
CA ASN A 518 -35.36 -5.06 7.72
C ASN A 518 -34.27 -4.05 8.16
N LEU A 519 -33.70 -3.29 7.21
CA LEU A 519 -32.66 -2.31 7.50
C LEU A 519 -33.23 -1.19 8.38
N ASN A 520 -32.67 -1.03 9.58
CA ASN A 520 -33.14 -0.05 10.56
C ASN A 520 -32.04 0.88 11.07
N ALA A 521 -30.77 0.58 10.77
CA ALA A 521 -29.62 1.30 11.25
C ALA A 521 -28.61 1.56 10.12
N ILE A 522 -28.18 2.81 9.97
CA ILE A 522 -27.13 3.19 9.01
C ILE A 522 -26.06 4.02 9.71
N ASP A 523 -24.80 3.65 9.52
CA ASP A 523 -23.63 4.43 9.95
C ASP A 523 -22.94 5.07 8.75
N LEU A 524 -22.95 6.41 8.70
CA LEU A 524 -22.26 7.25 7.71
C LEU A 524 -21.17 8.11 8.34
N GLY A 525 -20.67 7.74 9.52
CA GLY A 525 -19.65 8.52 10.25
C GLY A 525 -18.34 8.71 9.47
N ASN A 526 -17.65 9.82 9.73
CA ASN A 526 -16.36 10.16 9.12
C ASN A 526 -16.35 10.09 7.57
N ASN A 527 -17.40 10.58 6.93
CA ASN A 527 -17.50 10.79 5.49
C ASN A 527 -17.42 12.30 5.15
N TRP A 528 -17.70 12.68 3.91
CA TRP A 528 -17.59 14.06 3.42
C TRP A 528 -18.96 14.67 3.10
N ILE A 529 -19.97 14.36 3.93
CA ILE A 529 -21.33 14.88 3.78
C ILE A 529 -21.36 16.33 4.27
N LEU A 530 -21.77 17.25 3.40
CA LEU A 530 -21.75 18.69 3.67
C LEU A 530 -23.08 19.19 4.21
N ASP A 531 -24.21 18.65 3.74
CA ASP A 531 -25.55 19.13 4.10
C ASP A 531 -26.49 17.96 4.48
N LEU A 532 -27.52 18.23 5.30
CA LEU A 532 -28.55 17.23 5.59
C LEU A 532 -29.42 16.90 4.36
N GLU A 533 -29.48 17.79 3.38
CA GLU A 533 -30.14 17.54 2.10
C GLU A 533 -29.52 16.36 1.34
N ASP A 534 -28.23 16.09 1.53
CA ASP A 534 -27.51 14.98 0.91
C ASP A 534 -27.92 13.61 1.48
N VAL A 535 -28.52 13.58 2.68
CA VAL A 535 -28.97 12.34 3.37
C VAL A 535 -30.49 12.23 3.48
N LYS A 536 -31.24 13.29 3.20
CA LYS A 536 -32.70 13.35 3.46
C LYS A 536 -33.50 12.19 2.88
N GLU A 537 -33.12 11.67 1.71
CA GLU A 537 -33.87 10.60 1.04
C GLU A 537 -33.84 9.27 1.80
N LEU A 538 -32.88 9.09 2.72
CA LEU A 538 -32.85 7.93 3.62
C LEU A 538 -34.03 7.92 4.59
N SER A 539 -34.74 9.03 4.78
CA SER A 539 -35.93 9.07 5.64
C SER A 539 -37.03 8.13 5.16
N ALA A 540 -37.05 7.79 3.86
CA ALA A 540 -37.98 6.84 3.27
C ALA A 540 -37.81 5.40 3.79
N LEU A 541 -36.68 5.09 4.44
CA LEU A 541 -36.36 3.75 4.96
C LEU A 541 -36.92 3.50 6.38
N GLY A 542 -37.42 4.52 7.08
CA GLY A 542 -37.93 4.35 8.45
C GLY A 542 -36.84 3.96 9.48
N LEU A 543 -35.64 4.56 9.35
CA LEU A 543 -34.49 4.23 10.20
C LEU A 543 -34.73 4.58 11.67
N LYS A 544 -34.34 3.67 12.57
CA LYS A 544 -34.33 3.87 14.03
C LYS A 544 -33.00 4.42 14.53
N SER A 545 -31.90 4.08 13.86
CA SER A 545 -30.55 4.52 14.22
C SER A 545 -29.82 5.12 13.01
N LEU A 546 -29.21 6.28 13.20
CA LEU A 546 -28.42 6.96 12.17
C LEU A 546 -27.16 7.53 12.83
N ARG A 547 -26.02 7.43 12.14
CA ARG A 547 -24.76 8.00 12.61
C ARG A 547 -24.14 8.87 11.51
N LEU A 548 -23.84 10.11 11.84
CA LEU A 548 -23.34 11.19 10.99
C LEU A 548 -22.14 11.93 11.61
N ASP A 549 -21.71 11.59 12.84
CA ASP A 549 -20.54 12.18 13.49
C ASP A 549 -19.28 12.11 12.62
N GLY A 550 -18.43 13.14 12.72
CA GLY A 550 -17.21 13.25 11.92
C GLY A 550 -17.41 13.74 10.48
N ASN A 551 -18.64 14.05 10.05
CA ASN A 551 -18.90 14.70 8.76
C ASN A 551 -18.82 16.25 8.86
N PRO A 552 -18.44 16.95 7.77
CA PRO A 552 -18.42 18.41 7.72
C PRO A 552 -19.74 19.09 8.11
N LEU A 553 -20.89 18.49 7.80
CA LEU A 553 -22.22 19.02 8.17
C LEU A 553 -22.35 19.34 9.66
N CYS A 554 -21.66 18.60 10.55
CA CYS A 554 -21.74 18.79 12.00
C CYS A 554 -21.25 20.19 12.41
N SER A 555 -20.34 20.80 11.64
CA SER A 555 -19.80 22.13 11.90
C SER A 555 -20.78 23.28 11.63
N GLN A 556 -21.91 23.00 10.98
CA GLN A 556 -22.93 24.00 10.68
C GLN A 556 -23.81 24.35 11.90
N TYR A 557 -23.78 23.55 12.96
CA TYR A 557 -24.64 23.69 14.13
C TYR A 557 -23.87 24.19 15.34
N SER A 558 -24.43 25.18 16.04
CA SER A 558 -23.72 25.83 17.17
C SER A 558 -23.72 24.98 18.44
N TYR A 559 -24.70 24.09 18.60
CA TYR A 559 -24.82 23.17 19.74
C TYR A 559 -25.66 21.94 19.37
N ALA A 560 -25.49 20.85 20.13
CA ALA A 560 -26.08 19.54 19.84
C ALA A 560 -27.62 19.57 19.69
N GLY A 561 -28.32 20.42 20.44
CA GLY A 561 -29.78 20.52 20.37
C GLY A 561 -30.32 21.05 19.05
N GLU A 562 -29.60 21.99 18.42
CA GLU A 562 -29.95 22.52 17.10
C GLU A 562 -29.79 21.44 16.02
N TYR A 563 -28.66 20.73 16.05
CA TYR A 563 -28.35 19.61 15.18
C TYR A 563 -29.39 18.48 15.30
N ILE A 564 -29.68 18.01 16.52
CA ILE A 564 -30.70 16.97 16.76
C ILE A 564 -32.07 17.41 16.23
N LYS A 565 -32.45 18.68 16.44
CA LYS A 565 -33.72 19.21 15.94
C LYS A 565 -33.75 19.25 14.41
N ALA A 566 -32.66 19.61 13.75
CA ALA A 566 -32.54 19.60 12.30
C ALA A 566 -32.65 18.18 11.74
N VAL A 567 -31.88 17.23 12.28
CA VAL A 567 -31.95 15.81 11.88
C VAL A 567 -33.36 15.25 12.07
N ARG A 568 -34.01 15.50 13.21
CA ARG A 568 -35.38 15.03 13.48
C ARG A 568 -36.46 15.59 12.55
N ARG A 569 -36.23 16.74 11.91
CA ARG A 569 -37.17 17.27 10.90
C ARG A 569 -37.23 16.36 9.67
N HIS A 570 -36.09 15.77 9.29
CA HIS A 570 -36.00 14.84 8.17
C HIS A 570 -36.27 13.39 8.59
N PHE A 571 -35.85 12.99 9.80
CA PHE A 571 -35.95 11.63 10.34
C PHE A 571 -36.81 11.59 11.62
N PRO A 572 -38.16 11.64 11.49
CA PRO A 572 -39.05 11.73 12.65
C PRO A 572 -39.08 10.45 13.51
N GLU A 573 -38.81 9.29 12.92
CA GLU A 573 -38.85 7.96 13.58
C GLU A 573 -37.56 7.58 14.30
N LEU A 574 -36.53 8.44 14.23
CA LEU A 574 -35.21 8.16 14.77
C LEU A 574 -35.22 8.13 16.31
N THR A 575 -34.73 7.03 16.88
CA THR A 575 -34.59 6.86 18.34
C THR A 575 -33.14 6.96 18.81
N LYS A 576 -32.16 6.79 17.91
CA LYS A 576 -30.73 6.88 18.20
C LYS A 576 -30.00 7.67 17.11
N LEU A 577 -29.23 8.69 17.50
CA LEU A 577 -28.38 9.50 16.62
C LEU A 577 -26.97 9.55 17.19
N ASP A 578 -25.95 9.28 16.38
CA ASP A 578 -24.54 9.38 16.78
C ASP A 578 -24.22 8.60 18.06
N ASN A 579 -24.83 7.42 18.16
CA ASN A 579 -24.78 6.54 19.34
C ASN A 579 -25.48 7.06 20.61
N ILE A 580 -26.18 8.19 20.55
CA ILE A 580 -26.93 8.80 21.65
C ILE A 580 -28.43 8.53 21.46
N GLU A 581 -29.10 8.08 22.52
CA GLU A 581 -30.56 7.93 22.51
C GLU A 581 -31.27 9.30 22.52
N ILE A 582 -32.18 9.52 21.58
CA ILE A 582 -33.01 10.72 21.51
C ILE A 582 -34.45 10.37 21.92
N LYS A 583 -34.89 10.87 23.07
CA LYS A 583 -36.27 10.64 23.53
C LYS A 583 -37.29 11.51 22.77
N ASN A 584 -38.52 11.01 22.65
CA ASN A 584 -39.61 11.62 21.88
C ASN A 584 -40.14 12.98 22.41
N LYS A 585 -39.64 13.48 23.53
CA LYS A 585 -40.09 14.75 24.14
C LYS A 585 -38.89 15.64 24.43
N GLY A 586 -38.43 16.40 23.43
CA GLY A 586 -37.76 17.72 23.52
C GLY A 586 -36.70 18.04 24.59
N ILE A 587 -36.31 17.09 25.43
CA ILE A 587 -35.46 17.26 26.59
C ILE A 587 -34.25 16.41 26.29
N ILE A 588 -33.23 17.10 25.80
CA ILE A 588 -31.86 16.60 25.77
C ILE A 588 -31.53 16.24 27.22
N ASN A 589 -30.93 15.08 27.47
CA ASN A 589 -30.13 14.93 28.68
C ASN A 589 -28.94 15.88 28.49
N VAL A 590 -29.13 17.17 28.76
CA VAL A 590 -28.02 18.10 28.91
C VAL A 590 -27.27 17.51 30.09
N GLN A 591 -26.15 16.86 29.82
CA GLN A 591 -25.26 16.45 30.90
C GLN A 591 -24.93 17.72 31.65
N LYS A 592 -25.34 17.77 32.92
CA LYS A 592 -25.22 18.97 33.75
C LYS A 592 -23.77 19.47 33.80
N ASN A 593 -22.82 18.54 33.67
CA ASN A 593 -21.40 18.79 33.65
C ASN A 593 -20.76 18.00 32.50
N PHE A 594 -19.86 18.61 31.75
CA PHE A 594 -18.97 17.91 30.83
C PHE A 594 -17.61 17.65 31.48
N LEU A 595 -17.01 16.49 31.20
CA LEU A 595 -15.71 16.12 31.73
C LEU A 595 -14.89 15.39 30.66
N CYS A 596 -13.76 15.97 30.25
CA CYS A 596 -12.84 15.33 29.32
C CYS A 596 -12.05 14.16 29.93
N ASP A 597 -11.84 14.13 31.25
CA ASP A 597 -11.11 13.08 31.97
C ASP A 597 -11.62 12.93 33.41
N VAL A 598 -11.95 11.70 33.82
CA VAL A 598 -12.47 11.34 35.15
C VAL A 598 -11.58 11.80 36.31
N ARG A 599 -10.27 11.91 36.10
CA ARG A 599 -9.30 12.31 37.13
C ARG A 599 -9.39 13.79 37.54
N GLY A 600 -9.90 14.64 36.64
CA GLY A 600 -10.13 16.05 36.94
C GLY A 600 -11.37 16.30 37.80
N TYR A 601 -12.28 15.32 37.88
CA TYR A 601 -13.60 15.50 38.49
C TYR A 601 -13.54 15.92 39.96
N ASP A 602 -12.78 15.20 40.77
CA ASP A 602 -12.73 15.42 42.22
C ASP A 602 -12.19 16.83 42.54
N PHE A 603 -11.17 17.26 41.81
CA PHE A 603 -10.62 18.61 41.95
C PHE A 603 -11.65 19.68 41.58
N VAL A 604 -12.30 19.54 40.43
CA VAL A 604 -13.28 20.54 39.94
C VAL A 604 -14.49 20.62 40.88
N ASN A 605 -14.97 19.47 41.35
CA ASN A 605 -16.11 19.37 42.25
C ASN A 605 -15.81 19.95 43.64
N GLU A 606 -14.55 19.95 44.09
CA GLU A 606 -14.16 20.64 45.34
C GLU A 606 -13.84 22.12 45.11
N PHE A 607 -13.09 22.43 44.05
CA PHE A 607 -12.58 23.77 43.77
C PHE A 607 -13.70 24.76 43.45
N VAL A 608 -14.62 24.42 42.53
CA VAL A 608 -15.64 25.35 42.05
C VAL A 608 -16.57 25.82 43.19
N PRO A 609 -17.19 24.93 44.00
CA PRO A 609 -18.02 25.37 45.11
C PRO A 609 -17.23 26.17 46.16
N ARG A 610 -15.98 25.79 46.44
CA ARG A 610 -15.14 26.50 47.42
C ARG A 610 -14.76 27.89 46.94
N PHE A 611 -14.37 28.03 45.68
CA PHE A 611 -14.04 29.31 45.05
C PHE A 611 -15.23 30.26 45.11
N PHE A 612 -16.40 29.85 44.61
CA PHE A 612 -17.56 30.74 44.57
C PHE A 612 -18.16 31.00 45.95
N LYS A 613 -18.06 30.06 46.91
CA LYS A 613 -18.42 30.31 48.30
C LYS A 613 -17.56 31.41 48.92
N CYS A 614 -16.23 31.40 48.68
CA CYS A 614 -15.34 32.47 49.10
C CYS A 614 -15.63 33.78 48.36
N PHE A 615 -15.86 33.72 47.04
CA PHE A 615 -16.19 34.87 46.20
C PHE A 615 -17.47 35.59 46.65
N ASP A 616 -18.51 34.86 47.04
CA ASP A 616 -19.78 35.43 47.48
C ASP A 616 -19.77 35.90 48.94
N SER A 617 -18.77 35.49 49.70
CA SER A 617 -18.63 35.85 51.11
C SER A 617 -18.03 37.25 51.32
N HIS A 618 -18.00 37.69 52.57
CA HIS A 618 -17.26 38.90 52.97
C HIS A 618 -15.74 38.70 52.97
N ASP A 619 -15.26 37.45 52.84
CA ASP A 619 -13.85 37.07 52.84
C ASP A 619 -13.30 36.87 51.42
N ARG A 620 -13.63 37.78 50.50
CA ARG A 620 -13.11 37.75 49.11
C ARG A 620 -11.57 37.82 49.09
N GLN A 621 -10.95 38.42 50.10
CA GLN A 621 -9.50 38.56 50.21
C GLN A 621 -8.77 37.21 50.21
N SER A 622 -9.39 36.15 50.75
CA SER A 622 -8.84 34.79 50.75
C SER A 622 -8.54 34.24 49.35
N LEU A 623 -9.21 34.73 48.31
CA LEU A 623 -8.98 34.31 46.92
C LEU A 623 -7.61 34.75 46.38
N LYS A 624 -6.97 35.75 47.02
CA LYS A 624 -5.67 36.27 46.58
C LYS A 624 -4.61 35.17 46.46
N GLU A 625 -4.62 34.19 47.36
CA GLU A 625 -3.65 33.10 47.41
C GLU A 625 -3.83 32.06 46.28
N LEU A 626 -4.99 32.04 45.62
CA LEU A 626 -5.28 31.10 44.52
C LEU A 626 -4.72 31.58 43.18
N TYR A 627 -4.31 32.84 43.06
CA TYR A 627 -3.83 33.42 41.81
C TYR A 627 -2.30 33.42 41.75
N HIS A 628 -1.76 32.88 40.65
CA HIS A 628 -0.34 32.96 40.33
C HIS A 628 0.09 34.43 40.11
N GLN A 629 1.38 34.74 40.31
CA GLN A 629 1.92 36.10 40.09
C GLN A 629 1.73 36.60 38.66
N SER A 630 1.74 35.69 37.68
CA SER A 630 1.49 35.97 36.27
C SER A 630 0.04 35.69 35.83
N ALA A 631 -0.90 35.52 36.76
CA ALA A 631 -2.29 35.27 36.43
C ALA A 631 -2.90 36.47 35.70
N ILE A 632 -3.72 36.21 34.68
CA ILE A 632 -4.40 37.24 33.91
C ILE A 632 -5.90 37.12 34.13
N PHE A 633 -6.54 38.23 34.50
CA PHE A 633 -7.99 38.33 34.57
C PHE A 633 -8.52 39.35 33.58
N THR A 634 -9.61 38.98 32.91
CA THR A 634 -10.39 39.87 32.05
C THR A 634 -11.87 39.59 32.28
N LEU A 635 -12.68 40.64 32.32
CA LEU A 635 -14.13 40.55 32.48
C LEU A 635 -14.81 40.94 31.17
N SER A 636 -15.73 40.12 30.66
CA SER A 636 -16.54 40.46 29.49
C SER A 636 -17.99 40.68 29.89
N PHE A 637 -18.54 41.86 29.62
CA PHE A 637 -19.90 42.22 29.97
C PHE A 637 -20.74 42.57 28.73
N ASN A 638 -21.93 41.98 28.62
CA ASN A 638 -22.90 42.24 27.54
C ASN A 638 -24.32 42.24 28.10
N TYR A 639 -25.06 43.34 27.95
CA TYR A 639 -26.44 43.45 28.44
C TYR A 639 -27.30 44.36 27.55
N ILE A 640 -28.60 44.08 27.50
CA ILE A 640 -29.59 44.84 26.73
C ILE A 640 -30.19 45.92 27.65
N VAL A 641 -29.81 47.18 27.45
CA VAL A 641 -30.09 48.29 28.37
C VAL A 641 -31.55 48.80 28.28
N ALA A 642 -32.31 48.38 27.27
CA ALA A 642 -33.59 49.00 26.87
C ALA A 642 -34.74 48.94 27.91
N GLN A 643 -34.62 48.19 29.01
CA GLN A 643 -35.71 48.00 29.98
C GLN A 643 -35.28 48.06 31.47
N MET A 644 -34.14 48.71 31.80
CA MET A 644 -33.64 48.72 33.18
C MET A 644 -34.12 49.90 34.02
N THR A 645 -34.41 49.63 35.30
CA THR A 645 -34.59 50.67 36.32
C THR A 645 -33.26 51.38 36.64
N SER A 646 -33.32 52.65 37.05
CA SER A 646 -32.13 53.46 37.37
C SER A 646 -31.22 52.85 38.44
N GLN A 647 -31.79 52.10 39.39
CA GLN A 647 -31.04 51.41 40.44
C GLN A 647 -30.24 50.22 39.88
N ASN A 648 -30.86 49.44 38.98
CA ASN A 648 -30.19 48.32 38.34
C ASN A 648 -29.10 48.80 37.37
N PHE A 649 -29.31 49.92 36.68
CA PHE A 649 -28.29 50.54 35.84
C PHE A 649 -27.03 50.92 36.65
N LYS A 650 -27.20 51.54 37.83
CA LYS A 650 -26.07 51.86 38.72
C LYS A 650 -25.31 50.61 39.17
N ARG A 651 -26.02 49.55 39.60
CA ARG A 651 -25.40 48.29 40.02
C ARG A 651 -24.61 47.63 38.89
N ILE A 652 -25.18 47.59 37.69
CA ILE A 652 -24.58 46.91 36.54
C ILE A 652 -23.45 47.73 35.90
N SER A 653 -23.46 49.06 36.05
CA SER A 653 -22.39 49.93 35.53
C SER A 653 -20.99 49.57 36.03
N LYS A 654 -20.87 48.92 37.20
CA LYS A 654 -19.61 48.40 37.74
C LYS A 654 -18.94 47.30 36.90
N TYR A 655 -19.74 46.48 36.21
CA TYR A 655 -19.19 45.50 35.26
C TYR A 655 -18.74 46.16 33.96
N ARG A 656 -19.35 47.30 33.59
CA ARG A 656 -18.98 48.05 32.38
C ARG A 656 -17.62 48.73 32.53
N GLU A 657 -17.30 49.25 33.71
CA GLU A 657 -16.02 49.92 34.01
C GLU A 657 -14.82 49.01 33.69
N ASN A 658 -14.93 47.70 33.95
CA ASN A 658 -13.86 46.71 33.75
C ASN A 658 -14.10 45.77 32.53
N SER A 659 -15.06 46.10 31.64
CA SER A 659 -15.43 45.22 30.54
C SER A 659 -14.43 45.22 29.38
N ARG A 660 -14.07 44.03 28.90
CA ARG A 660 -13.21 43.76 27.74
C ARG A 660 -13.96 43.00 26.67
N ASN A 661 -14.97 43.63 26.07
CA ASN A 661 -15.66 43.09 24.90
C ASN A 661 -15.06 43.65 23.61
N ILE A 662 -14.15 42.90 22.99
CA ILE A 662 -13.40 43.33 21.78
C ILE A 662 -14.35 43.67 20.61
N LEU A 663 -15.50 43.02 20.52
CA LEU A 663 -16.50 43.28 19.47
C LEU A 663 -17.27 44.60 19.68
N LYS A 664 -17.24 45.18 20.90
CA LYS A 664 -17.97 46.39 21.27
C LYS A 664 -17.08 47.58 21.62
N LEU A 665 -15.77 47.37 21.72
CA LEU A 665 -14.81 48.43 22.02
C LEU A 665 -14.63 49.31 20.78
N SER A 666 -14.92 50.61 20.92
CA SER A 666 -14.70 51.59 19.84
C SER A 666 -13.22 51.93 19.64
N ASP A 667 -12.39 51.70 20.65
CA ASP A 667 -10.95 51.97 20.63
C ASP A 667 -10.18 50.77 21.20
N LEU A 668 -9.57 50.00 20.29
CA LEU A 668 -8.76 48.82 20.62
C LEU A 668 -7.50 49.18 21.39
N SER A 669 -7.00 50.41 21.28
CA SER A 669 -5.83 50.85 22.05
C SER A 669 -6.10 50.83 23.55
N ARG A 670 -7.37 50.90 24.00
CA ARG A 670 -7.78 50.79 25.41
C ARG A 670 -7.95 49.35 25.89
N ALA A 671 -7.84 48.34 25.02
CA ALA A 671 -8.03 46.94 25.38
C ALA A 671 -6.94 46.40 26.34
N HIS A 672 -5.79 47.08 26.46
CA HIS A 672 -4.76 46.74 27.45
C HIS A 672 -5.12 47.20 28.88
N THR A 673 -5.96 48.24 29.01
CA THR A 673 -6.36 48.80 30.32
C THR A 673 -7.39 47.95 31.08
N SER A 674 -8.00 46.97 30.41
CA SER A 674 -8.98 46.04 30.97
C SER A 674 -8.42 44.61 31.13
N ILE A 675 -7.08 44.52 31.18
CA ILE A 675 -6.32 43.31 31.51
C ILE A 675 -5.70 43.53 32.88
N HIS A 676 -5.98 42.64 33.83
CA HIS A 676 -5.49 42.74 35.20
C HIS A 676 -4.50 41.61 35.46
N LEU A 677 -3.24 41.98 35.74
CA LEU A 677 -2.12 41.06 35.89
C LEU A 677 -1.77 40.87 37.37
N GLY A 678 -1.71 39.62 37.79
CA GLY A 678 -1.33 39.20 39.14
C GLY A 678 -2.43 39.40 40.18
N ALA A 679 -2.30 38.70 41.30
CA ALA A 679 -3.34 38.60 42.33
C ALA A 679 -3.82 39.98 42.85
N ASP A 680 -2.92 40.96 43.02
CA ASP A 680 -3.29 42.29 43.54
C ASP A 680 -4.25 43.04 42.62
N GLN A 681 -3.99 43.08 41.31
CA GLN A 681 -4.84 43.77 40.35
C GLN A 681 -6.18 43.04 40.17
N ILE A 682 -6.17 41.71 40.20
CA ILE A 682 -7.39 40.88 40.14
C ILE A 682 -8.29 41.19 41.34
N MET A 683 -7.71 41.24 42.55
CA MET A 683 -8.45 41.55 43.77
C MET A 683 -9.05 42.95 43.77
N GLN A 684 -8.34 43.95 43.23
CA GLN A 684 -8.89 45.31 43.07
C GLN A 684 -10.19 45.30 42.26
N VAL A 685 -10.25 44.52 41.19
CA VAL A 685 -11.48 44.38 40.39
C VAL A 685 -12.57 43.66 41.20
N PHE A 686 -12.23 42.56 41.89
CA PHE A 686 -13.20 41.79 42.68
C PHE A 686 -13.85 42.62 43.80
N PHE A 687 -13.14 43.57 44.38
CA PHE A 687 -13.71 44.50 45.37
C PHE A 687 -14.62 45.58 44.78
N GLN A 688 -14.43 45.92 43.51
CA GLN A 688 -15.32 46.87 42.79
C GLN A 688 -16.62 46.20 42.31
N LEU A 689 -16.61 44.88 42.14
CA LEU A 689 -17.79 44.13 41.72
C LEU A 689 -18.86 44.09 42.82
N PRO A 690 -20.16 44.21 42.47
CA PRO A 690 -21.25 44.08 43.42
C PRO A 690 -21.22 42.78 44.24
N SER A 691 -21.92 42.77 45.37
CA SER A 691 -22.18 41.55 46.12
C SER A 691 -23.00 40.58 45.26
N MET A 692 -22.57 39.32 45.21
CA MET A 692 -23.17 38.26 44.39
C MET A 692 -23.51 37.06 45.27
N ARG A 693 -24.44 36.23 44.80
CA ARG A 693 -24.77 34.93 45.38
C ARG A 693 -25.07 33.96 44.25
N HIS A 694 -24.20 32.99 44.06
CA HIS A 694 -24.33 31.93 43.06
C HIS A 694 -25.22 30.83 43.62
N ASP A 695 -26.14 30.34 42.79
CA ASP A 695 -26.95 29.17 43.12
C ASP A 695 -26.17 27.90 42.75
N MET A 696 -25.62 27.23 43.77
CA MET A 696 -24.83 26.01 43.58
C MET A 696 -25.67 24.84 43.05
N LEU A 697 -27.00 24.86 43.24
CA LEU A 697 -27.87 23.78 42.75
C LEU A 697 -28.01 23.81 41.23
N THR A 698 -27.92 24.98 40.61
CA THR A 698 -28.02 25.17 39.15
C THR A 698 -26.67 25.31 38.46
N PHE A 699 -25.57 25.23 39.20
CA PHE A 699 -24.21 25.32 38.67
C PHE A 699 -23.88 24.15 37.72
N SER A 700 -23.28 24.47 36.57
CA SER A 700 -22.84 23.55 35.54
C SER A 700 -21.38 23.82 35.21
N THR A 701 -20.57 22.77 35.05
CA THR A 701 -19.12 22.87 34.81
C THR A 701 -18.70 22.02 33.61
N ASP A 702 -17.89 22.60 32.72
CA ASP A 702 -17.35 21.89 31.56
C ASP A 702 -15.82 21.82 31.64
N THR A 703 -15.27 20.66 32.03
CA THR A 703 -13.81 20.48 32.03
C THR A 703 -13.35 20.10 30.63
N MET A 704 -12.87 21.09 29.89
CA MET A 704 -12.54 20.99 28.47
C MET A 704 -11.15 20.38 28.21
N MET A 705 -10.19 20.55 29.14
CA MET A 705 -8.86 19.93 29.05
C MET A 705 -8.34 19.51 30.42
N TYR A 706 -7.69 18.35 30.48
CA TYR A 706 -6.98 17.87 31.66
C TYR A 706 -5.69 17.16 31.26
N ASN A 707 -4.56 17.63 31.77
CA ASN A 707 -3.27 16.95 31.70
C ASN A 707 -2.43 17.25 32.95
N VAL A 708 -1.20 16.75 32.98
CA VAL A 708 -0.29 16.88 34.15
C VAL A 708 0.07 18.35 34.46
N CYS A 709 -0.03 19.25 33.48
CA CYS A 709 0.37 20.65 33.61
C CYS A 709 -0.81 21.63 33.72
N ILE A 710 -1.97 21.33 33.12
CA ILE A 710 -3.09 22.26 32.97
C ILE A 710 -4.44 21.54 33.12
N LEU A 711 -5.35 22.20 33.82
CA LEU A 711 -6.79 21.93 33.83
C LEU A 711 -7.51 23.17 33.31
N PHE A 712 -8.36 23.00 32.29
CA PHE A 712 -9.16 24.08 31.70
C PHE A 712 -10.66 23.81 31.93
N LEU A 713 -11.29 24.76 32.65
CA LEU A 713 -12.71 24.80 33.02
C LEU A 713 -13.53 25.73 32.13
#